data_AF-A0A5D9CSU5-F1
#
_entry.id   AF-A0A5D9CSU5-F1
#
_cell.length_a   1.000
_cell.length_b   1.000
_cell.length_c   1.000
_cell.angle_alpha   90.00
_cell.angle_beta   90.00
_cell.angle_gamma   90.00
#
_symmetry.space_group_name_H-M   'P 1'
#
loop_
_entity.id
_entity.type
_entity.pdbx_description
1 polymer ?
#
loop_
_entity_poly.entity_id
_entity_poly.type
_entity_poly.pdbx_seq_one_letter_code
_entity_poly.pdbx_strand_id
1 'polypeptide(L)'
;MAEQYDAALAVAQILIGNVLRDGQELTAEIIKSQAVSASSVFGGGIDAEQLAADLVEKFKVFVGPASVLVDDSSAEPWLPGTDRSSWKYWPRYEKYLLHSLPKTVVTQSDADTDLVLGLLGDPQKAGAWDRRGLVVGEVQSGKTTNYTSLVCKAADAGYKVIIVLAGVHESLRMQTQIRLDEGFLGRRSDTREAIGVGLIDPSAEAISATTRSLRGDFNKTIARQLDLPLNSGPPILLVVKKNARNLQNVRNFLAGTNDEVPANHIRGVPLLIIDDESDHASVDTHGQSFGNDMQPDRNFEPTAINSAIRQILRLFEQKAYVGYTATPFANIFIHFKGLTDKEDKDLFPRNFIVNLHPPSNYFGATRAFGLERDDGLSHGNALVRVIDGTDNDKLQLAKWMPARHKQIHEPADVTSDGFPSTLRRAILSFLLACAIRKLRGQVTEHNSMLVHVTRFTRLQKLVFDQIDEFLAKTRRALRYESDGPGTIWDELRRLLDEDFGKTTDILRIEGLQDLGRIPDWRTIAPTLASIADRVRLKEINGQAGDVLDYENFKGEGIDVIAVGGDKLSRGLTLEGLTVSYFARQTEMYDTLLQMGRWFGYRPGYLDLCRLYTTSILEEAFEHIAVASDELRREFDYMQSLRIRPIDYGLKVLSHERLKATAANKRKHAADILIYDTYAGKVSETKSFSLDKTVLENNRDALASLLKALGVSGKSTSPLYTSGDRVRSYDKSLLWKGVHSKLILEFLSDYETEKSARLANSRLWRSYILEQLEESGDLKKWNVAVINGDDDGKPFKVGGLDITGRVRRPDILVNQNSGYRIKRLVTNRDVGIDLDDVAWDRARGYDPTDPLSGAPLREPTSQSNCLVRENMGLNPLLLVYLPHEKDYDGSLPIVGVAIAFPGSERAKRKAVRYTVNAVYIEESIRGQEVDL
;
A
#
# COMPACT_ATOMS: atom_id res chain seq x y z
N MET A 1 36.85 -12.36 4.94
CA MET A 1 36.41 -11.24 4.09
C MET A 1 34.92 -10.93 4.30
N ALA A 2 33.97 -11.77 3.87
CA ALA A 2 32.52 -11.49 4.07
C ALA A 2 32.11 -11.40 5.57
N GLU A 3 32.44 -12.40 6.38
CA GLU A 3 32.17 -12.36 7.84
C GLU A 3 32.86 -11.19 8.56
N GLN A 4 34.03 -10.76 8.07
CA GLN A 4 34.75 -9.62 8.62
C GLN A 4 34.10 -8.30 8.21
N TYR A 5 33.54 -8.22 7.00
CA TYR A 5 32.76 -7.09 6.52
C TYR A 5 31.47 -6.91 7.34
N ASP A 6 30.72 -7.99 7.57
CA ASP A 6 29.50 -7.96 8.38
C ASP A 6 29.79 -7.59 9.84
N ALA A 7 30.91 -8.09 10.40
CA ALA A 7 31.36 -7.71 11.74
C ALA A 7 31.76 -6.22 11.80
N ALA A 8 32.43 -5.69 10.76
CA ALA A 8 32.75 -4.27 10.68
C ALA A 8 31.51 -3.39 10.50
N LEU A 9 30.52 -3.84 9.74
CA LEU A 9 29.24 -3.17 9.60
C LEU A 9 28.51 -3.10 10.94
N ALA A 10 28.44 -4.22 11.68
CA ALA A 10 27.84 -4.25 13.02
C ALA A 10 28.56 -3.32 14.00
N VAL A 11 29.89 -3.30 13.99
CA VAL A 11 30.70 -2.39 14.83
C VAL A 11 30.45 -0.93 14.44
N ALA A 12 30.43 -0.59 13.16
CA ALA A 12 30.13 0.76 12.69
C ALA A 12 28.73 1.22 13.10
N GLN A 13 27.74 0.33 13.04
CA GLN A 13 26.37 0.60 13.50
C GLN A 13 26.31 0.84 15.02
N ILE A 14 27.06 0.09 15.83
CA ILE A 14 27.17 0.32 17.27
C ILE A 14 27.79 1.69 17.55
N LEU A 15 28.87 2.05 16.85
CA LEU A 15 29.53 3.34 16.99
C LEU A 15 28.59 4.50 16.61
N ILE A 16 27.86 4.38 15.50
CA ILE A 16 26.82 5.34 15.10
C ILE A 16 25.69 5.41 16.14
N GLY A 17 25.30 4.27 16.71
CA GLY A 17 24.31 4.19 17.78
C GLY A 17 24.72 4.97 19.04
N ASN A 18 26.01 4.99 19.37
CA ASN A 18 26.56 5.76 20.49
C ASN A 18 26.54 7.27 20.20
N VAL A 19 26.96 7.70 19.00
CA VAL A 19 26.90 9.11 18.58
C VAL A 19 25.47 9.67 18.69
N LEU A 20 24.48 8.87 18.27
CA LEU A 20 23.07 9.22 18.39
C LEU A 20 22.54 9.20 19.83
N ARG A 21 23.12 8.38 20.71
CA ARG A 21 22.76 8.33 22.14
C ARG A 21 23.26 9.57 22.88
N ASP A 22 24.36 10.16 22.42
CA ASP A 22 24.94 11.39 22.95
C ASP A 22 24.26 12.67 22.41
N GLY A 23 23.16 12.52 21.66
CA GLY A 23 22.37 13.64 21.14
C GLY A 23 23.00 14.39 19.96
N GLN A 24 24.03 13.82 19.33
CA GLN A 24 24.65 14.41 18.15
C GLN A 24 23.85 14.11 16.88
N GLU A 25 23.76 15.09 15.99
CA GLU A 25 23.09 14.96 14.69
C GLU A 25 23.89 14.04 13.76
N LEU A 26 23.23 13.07 13.12
CA LEU A 26 23.90 12.08 12.27
C LEU A 26 24.08 12.63 10.85
N THR A 27 25.30 13.04 10.53
CA THR A 27 25.68 13.50 9.18
C THR A 27 26.39 12.41 8.38
N ALA A 28 26.42 12.55 7.06
CA ALA A 28 27.17 11.63 6.19
C ALA A 28 28.68 11.59 6.53
N GLU A 29 29.24 12.70 7.01
CA GLU A 29 30.63 12.77 7.48
C GLU A 29 30.85 11.95 8.75
N ILE A 30 29.90 12.00 9.69
CA ILE A 30 29.94 11.19 10.91
C ILE A 30 29.81 9.70 10.57
N ILE A 31 28.90 9.33 9.67
CA ILE A 31 28.77 7.93 9.22
C ILE A 31 30.08 7.45 8.58
N LYS A 32 30.69 8.29 7.72
CA LYS A 32 31.98 7.98 7.09
C LYS A 32 33.09 7.85 8.13
N SER A 33 33.14 8.70 9.16
CA SER A 33 34.14 8.60 10.23
C SER A 33 33.98 7.33 11.07
N GLN A 34 32.74 6.91 11.35
CA GLN A 34 32.48 5.67 12.09
C GLN A 34 32.76 4.43 11.24
N ALA A 35 32.50 4.46 9.93
CA ALA A 35 32.86 3.40 9.00
C ALA A 35 34.39 3.21 8.91
N VAL A 36 35.15 4.31 8.84
CA VAL A 36 36.62 4.29 8.89
C VAL A 36 37.11 3.71 10.22
N SER A 37 36.51 4.14 11.33
CA SER A 37 36.84 3.63 12.67
C SER A 37 36.59 2.13 12.77
N ALA A 38 35.44 1.65 12.29
CA ALA A 38 35.11 0.24 12.28
C ALA A 38 36.04 -0.58 11.35
N SER A 39 36.32 -0.10 10.14
CA SER A 39 37.26 -0.77 9.22
C SER A 39 38.67 -0.90 9.83
N SER A 40 39.11 0.10 10.59
CA SER A 40 40.42 0.07 11.25
C SER A 40 40.54 -1.02 12.32
N VAL A 41 39.44 -1.38 13.00
CA VAL A 41 39.39 -2.47 14.01
C VAL A 41 39.69 -3.83 13.38
N PHE A 42 39.39 -4.01 12.09
CA PHE A 42 39.58 -5.25 11.36
C PHE A 42 40.81 -5.23 10.42
N GLY A 43 41.78 -4.34 10.67
CA GLY A 43 43.08 -4.36 10.01
C GLY A 43 43.12 -3.76 8.61
N GLY A 44 42.15 -2.91 8.23
CA GLY A 44 42.19 -2.12 6.99
C GLY A 44 41.96 -2.89 5.69
N GLY A 45 41.66 -4.20 5.76
CA GLY A 45 41.26 -5.01 4.59
C GLY A 45 39.81 -4.81 4.14
N ILE A 46 39.06 -3.93 4.82
CA ILE A 46 37.66 -3.63 4.58
C ILE A 46 37.57 -2.24 3.96
N ASP A 47 36.93 -2.13 2.80
CA ASP A 47 36.73 -0.85 2.13
C ASP A 47 35.81 0.04 2.97
N ALA A 48 36.39 1.05 3.61
CA ALA A 48 35.67 1.98 4.47
C ALA A 48 34.73 2.90 3.69
N GLU A 49 34.98 3.14 2.39
CA GLU A 49 34.08 3.92 1.55
C GLU A 49 32.84 3.11 1.17
N GLN A 50 33.01 1.84 0.82
CA GLN A 50 31.87 0.93 0.61
C GLN A 50 31.06 0.75 1.90
N LEU A 51 31.74 0.55 3.04
CA LEU A 51 31.09 0.43 4.35
C LEU A 51 30.31 1.70 4.72
N ALA A 52 30.88 2.88 4.44
CA ALA A 52 30.20 4.15 4.64
C ALA A 52 29.00 4.32 3.71
N ALA A 53 29.11 3.94 2.45
CA ALA A 53 28.01 4.01 1.48
C ALA A 53 26.83 3.14 1.92
N ASP A 54 27.10 1.88 2.31
CA ASP A 54 26.09 0.94 2.81
C ASP A 54 25.41 1.48 4.08
N LEU A 55 26.17 2.10 5.00
CA LEU A 55 25.62 2.72 6.20
C LEU A 55 24.77 3.97 5.87
N VAL A 56 25.27 4.87 5.02
CA VAL A 56 24.54 6.07 4.59
C VAL A 56 23.22 5.69 3.92
N GLU A 57 23.23 4.66 3.08
CA GLU A 57 22.04 4.10 2.45
C GLU A 57 21.05 3.56 3.49
N LYS A 58 21.54 2.81 4.48
CA LYS A 58 20.72 2.25 5.58
C LYS A 58 20.11 3.32 6.48
N PHE A 59 20.75 4.48 6.64
CA PHE A 59 20.27 5.59 7.48
C PHE A 59 19.45 6.66 6.74
N LYS A 60 19.32 6.61 5.41
CA LYS A 60 18.50 7.54 4.60
C LYS A 60 16.99 7.22 4.58
N VAL A 61 16.54 6.15 5.24
CA VAL A 61 15.14 5.72 5.24
C VAL A 61 14.30 6.63 6.15
N PHE A 62 13.35 7.35 5.55
CA PHE A 62 12.38 8.22 6.23
C PHE A 62 11.07 7.49 6.45
N VAL A 63 10.44 7.65 7.60
CA VAL A 63 9.08 7.16 7.88
C VAL A 63 8.26 8.36 8.33
N GLY A 64 7.12 8.60 7.67
CA GLY A 64 6.19 9.64 8.13
C GLY A 64 5.57 9.25 9.49
N PRO A 65 5.23 10.22 10.35
CA PRO A 65 4.59 9.91 11.63
C PRO A 65 3.23 9.24 11.42
N ALA A 66 2.88 8.20 12.18
CA ALA A 66 1.55 7.61 12.09
C ALA A 66 0.45 8.64 12.35
N SER A 67 -0.63 8.48 11.60
CA SER A 67 -1.82 9.32 11.66
C SER A 67 -2.88 8.65 12.55
N VAL A 68 -3.48 9.40 13.47
CA VAL A 68 -4.29 8.89 14.59
C VAL A 68 -5.69 9.48 14.58
N LEU A 69 -6.69 8.62 14.49
CA LEU A 69 -8.08 9.00 14.70
C LEU A 69 -8.45 8.90 16.16
N VAL A 70 -8.40 10.02 16.90
CA VAL A 70 -9.01 10.11 18.24
C VAL A 70 -9.54 11.51 18.51
N ASP A 71 -10.79 11.58 18.96
CA ASP A 71 -11.16 12.44 20.08
C ASP A 71 -11.80 11.57 21.16
N ASP A 72 -11.15 11.49 22.30
CA ASP A 72 -11.82 11.05 23.49
C ASP A 72 -11.49 12.06 24.56
N SER A 73 -12.22 13.17 24.57
CA SER A 73 -12.31 14.10 25.70
C SER A 73 -12.59 13.40 27.05
N SER A 74 -12.94 12.10 27.05
CA SER A 74 -13.09 11.25 28.25
C SER A 74 -11.94 10.26 28.52
N ALA A 75 -11.00 10.03 27.58
CA ALA A 75 -9.81 9.20 27.85
C ALA A 75 -8.67 10.10 28.33
N GLU A 76 -8.48 10.14 29.65
CA GLU A 76 -7.29 10.78 30.24
C GLU A 76 -6.02 10.16 29.63
N PRO A 77 -5.11 10.96 29.06
CA PRO A 77 -3.82 10.47 28.60
C PRO A 77 -3.07 9.83 29.77
N TRP A 78 -2.95 8.49 29.78
CA TRP A 78 -2.36 7.75 30.90
C TRP A 78 -0.90 7.35 30.66
N LEU A 79 -0.53 7.15 29.38
CA LEU A 79 0.81 6.73 29.03
C LEU A 79 1.86 7.85 29.24
N PRO A 80 1.60 9.14 28.91
CA PRO A 80 2.50 10.23 29.30
C PRO A 80 2.58 10.35 30.82
N GLY A 81 3.76 10.09 31.40
CA GLY A 81 3.98 10.10 32.85
C GLY A 81 4.02 8.71 33.51
N THR A 82 3.79 7.63 32.76
CA THR A 82 4.03 6.26 33.26
C THR A 82 5.53 6.04 33.52
N ASP A 83 5.86 5.52 34.71
CA ASP A 83 7.24 5.08 34.99
C ASP A 83 7.58 3.84 34.17
N ARG A 84 8.56 3.97 33.28
CA ARG A 84 9.05 2.90 32.40
C ARG A 84 10.32 2.22 32.91
N SER A 85 10.81 2.59 34.10
CA SER A 85 12.06 2.06 34.66
C SER A 85 12.06 0.54 34.85
N SER A 86 10.89 -0.04 35.08
CA SER A 86 10.71 -1.48 35.27
C SER A 86 10.41 -2.25 33.98
N TRP A 87 10.31 -1.58 32.82
CA TRP A 87 9.98 -2.22 31.55
C TRP A 87 11.13 -3.13 31.11
N LYS A 88 10.79 -4.33 30.64
CA LYS A 88 11.74 -5.37 30.23
C LYS A 88 11.44 -5.94 28.85
N TYR A 89 10.16 -6.04 28.45
CA TYR A 89 9.80 -6.68 27.18
C TYR A 89 10.13 -5.80 25.98
N TRP A 90 9.78 -4.50 26.04
CA TRP A 90 10.07 -3.56 24.96
C TRP A 90 11.57 -3.29 24.80
N PRO A 91 12.36 -2.95 25.85
CA PRO A 91 13.78 -2.64 25.68
C PRO A 91 14.60 -3.78 25.04
N ARG A 92 14.31 -5.05 25.38
CA ARG A 92 14.98 -6.19 24.75
C ARG A 92 14.54 -6.38 23.30
N TYR A 93 13.28 -6.11 22.97
CA TYR A 93 12.77 -6.22 21.60
C TYR A 93 13.26 -5.07 20.71
N GLU A 94 13.30 -3.84 21.23
CA GLU A 94 13.93 -2.69 20.56
C GLU A 94 15.38 -3.02 20.19
N LYS A 95 16.16 -3.54 21.15
CA LYS A 95 17.54 -3.98 20.90
C LYS A 95 17.59 -5.09 19.85
N TYR A 96 16.67 -6.06 19.88
CA TYR A 96 16.58 -7.10 18.84
C TYR A 96 16.32 -6.51 17.45
N LEU A 97 15.36 -5.59 17.33
CA LEU A 97 15.03 -4.94 16.05
C LEU A 97 16.20 -4.12 15.50
N LEU A 98 16.96 -3.44 16.35
CA LEU A 98 18.13 -2.65 15.93
C LEU A 98 19.25 -3.48 15.28
N HIS A 99 19.24 -4.82 15.41
CA HIS A 99 20.19 -5.68 14.69
C HIS A 99 19.87 -5.77 13.20
N SER A 100 18.59 -5.73 12.82
CA SER A 100 18.12 -5.99 11.45
C SER A 100 17.45 -4.79 10.78
N LEU A 101 16.95 -3.82 11.56
CA LEU A 101 16.24 -2.65 11.07
C LEU A 101 17.00 -1.34 11.35
N PRO A 102 16.85 -0.31 10.49
CA PRO A 102 17.36 1.02 10.75
C PRO A 102 16.78 1.62 12.03
N LYS A 103 17.59 2.38 12.78
CA LYS A 103 17.14 3.03 14.01
C LYS A 103 15.93 3.94 13.79
N THR A 104 15.86 4.67 12.67
CA THR A 104 14.72 5.52 12.33
C THR A 104 13.41 4.73 12.24
N VAL A 105 13.44 3.55 11.64
CA VAL A 105 12.28 2.63 11.56
C VAL A 105 11.90 2.12 12.96
N VAL A 106 12.88 1.78 13.79
CA VAL A 106 12.63 1.31 15.17
C VAL A 106 12.05 2.43 16.03
N THR A 107 12.59 3.65 15.96
CA THR A 107 12.08 4.83 16.66
C THR A 107 10.67 5.21 16.19
N GLN A 108 10.36 5.09 14.90
CA GLN A 108 8.98 5.30 14.44
C GLN A 108 8.04 4.21 14.98
N SER A 109 8.45 2.95 14.93
CA SER A 109 7.69 1.85 15.53
C SER A 109 7.47 2.05 17.03
N ASP A 110 8.44 2.62 17.74
CA ASP A 110 8.31 3.02 19.14
C ASP A 110 7.17 4.05 19.30
N ALA A 111 7.25 5.17 18.57
CA ALA A 111 6.25 6.23 18.62
C ALA A 111 4.84 5.74 18.24
N ASP A 112 4.71 4.98 17.15
CA ASP A 112 3.44 4.44 16.66
C ASP A 112 2.79 3.48 17.66
N THR A 113 3.59 2.68 18.37
CA THR A 113 3.06 1.73 19.34
C THR A 113 2.81 2.33 20.72
N ASP A 114 3.55 3.36 21.12
CA ASP A 114 3.20 4.18 22.29
C ASP A 114 1.84 4.83 22.09
N LEU A 115 1.64 5.36 20.90
CA LEU A 115 0.39 5.95 20.49
C LEU A 115 -0.75 4.95 20.56
N VAL A 116 -0.66 3.79 19.90
CA VAL A 116 -1.70 2.74 19.98
C VAL A 116 -1.94 2.31 21.42
N LEU A 117 -0.87 2.09 22.22
CA LEU A 117 -0.98 1.70 23.64
C LEU A 117 -1.75 2.75 24.45
N GLY A 118 -1.44 4.04 24.26
CA GLY A 118 -2.13 5.14 24.95
C GLY A 118 -3.62 5.23 24.62
N LEU A 119 -4.07 4.68 23.49
CA LEU A 119 -5.50 4.62 23.12
C LEU A 119 -6.23 3.41 23.69
N LEU A 120 -5.48 2.43 24.21
CA LEU A 120 -6.04 1.33 25.00
C LEU A 120 -6.38 1.82 26.41
N GLY A 121 -7.02 0.95 27.20
CA GLY A 121 -7.31 1.26 28.59
C GLY A 121 -6.05 1.20 29.44
N ASP A 122 -5.95 2.07 30.43
CA ASP A 122 -4.91 1.96 31.45
C ASP A 122 -5.11 0.64 32.23
N PRO A 123 -4.17 -0.32 32.15
CA PRO A 123 -4.27 -1.60 32.84
C PRO A 123 -4.18 -1.47 34.37
N GLN A 124 -3.69 -0.34 34.89
CA GLN A 124 -3.59 -0.07 36.33
C GLN A 124 -4.82 0.66 36.89
N LYS A 125 -5.64 1.28 36.01
CA LYS A 125 -6.87 1.97 36.41
C LYS A 125 -7.94 0.96 36.82
N ALA A 126 -8.46 1.10 38.03
CA ALA A 126 -9.54 0.28 38.53
C ALA A 126 -10.85 0.49 37.74
N GLY A 127 -11.67 -0.56 37.68
CA GLY A 127 -12.99 -0.52 37.03
C GLY A 127 -12.99 -0.99 35.58
N ALA A 128 -14.17 -0.91 34.96
CA ALA A 128 -14.45 -1.48 33.64
C ALA A 128 -14.12 -0.53 32.49
N TRP A 129 -13.55 -1.08 31.43
CA TRP A 129 -13.35 -0.38 30.16
C TRP A 129 -13.35 -1.36 28.98
N ASP A 130 -13.89 -0.92 27.84
CA ASP A 130 -13.94 -1.65 26.57
C ASP A 130 -13.41 -0.71 25.47
N ARG A 131 -12.23 -1.05 24.93
CA ARG A 131 -11.57 -0.27 23.87
C ARG A 131 -11.47 -1.13 22.61
N ARG A 132 -11.96 -0.60 21.48
CA ARG A 132 -11.89 -1.25 20.17
C ARG A 132 -11.35 -0.30 19.13
N GLY A 133 -10.26 -0.72 18.49
CA GLY A 133 -9.64 0.08 17.44
C GLY A 133 -9.11 -0.76 16.29
N LEU A 134 -8.61 -0.06 15.29
CA LEU A 134 -8.07 -0.63 14.06
C LEU A 134 -6.71 0.01 13.77
N VAL A 135 -5.71 -0.80 13.43
CA VAL A 135 -4.43 -0.35 12.91
C VAL A 135 -4.38 -0.74 11.44
N VAL A 136 -4.36 0.27 10.57
CA VAL A 136 -4.30 0.12 9.13
C VAL A 136 -2.86 0.35 8.69
N GLY A 137 -2.29 -0.60 7.95
CA GLY A 137 -0.95 -0.45 7.41
C GLY A 137 -0.79 -1.21 6.10
N GLU A 138 0.12 -0.76 5.26
CA GLU A 138 0.34 -1.31 3.92
C GLU A 138 0.63 -2.83 3.87
N VAL A 139 0.39 -3.47 2.72
CA VAL A 139 0.65 -4.91 2.53
C VAL A 139 2.16 -5.17 2.67
N GLN A 140 2.57 -6.05 3.61
CA GLN A 140 3.99 -6.28 3.94
C GLN A 140 4.75 -5.05 4.50
N SER A 141 4.07 -4.09 5.13
CA SER A 141 4.72 -2.91 5.71
C SER A 141 5.47 -3.15 7.03
N GLY A 142 5.30 -4.31 7.66
CA GLY A 142 5.84 -4.59 8.99
C GLY A 142 4.80 -4.64 10.12
N LYS A 143 3.49 -4.82 9.81
CA LYS A 143 2.41 -4.95 10.81
C LYS A 143 2.71 -5.94 11.95
N THR A 144 3.33 -7.08 11.65
CA THR A 144 3.73 -8.06 12.68
C THR A 144 4.79 -7.52 13.63
N THR A 145 5.77 -6.77 13.13
CA THR A 145 6.74 -6.08 13.97
C THR A 145 6.06 -5.03 14.85
N ASN A 146 5.09 -4.28 14.28
CA ASN A 146 4.33 -3.28 15.01
C ASN A 146 3.48 -3.92 16.13
N TYR A 147 2.67 -4.95 15.86
CA TYR A 147 1.90 -5.57 16.94
C TYR A 147 2.76 -6.37 17.93
N THR A 148 3.91 -6.92 17.53
CA THR A 148 4.85 -7.52 18.50
C THR A 148 5.41 -6.45 19.45
N SER A 149 5.72 -5.26 18.92
CA SER A 149 6.13 -4.09 19.72
C SER A 149 5.02 -3.69 20.69
N LEU A 150 3.77 -3.61 20.23
CA LEU A 150 2.60 -3.32 21.06
C LEU A 150 2.40 -4.39 22.15
N VAL A 151 2.55 -5.68 21.82
CA VAL A 151 2.46 -6.79 22.78
C VAL A 151 3.51 -6.66 23.88
N CYS A 152 4.75 -6.32 23.53
CA CYS A 152 5.82 -6.08 24.50
C CYS A 152 5.47 -4.93 25.44
N LYS A 153 5.07 -3.77 24.89
CA LYS A 153 4.73 -2.59 25.69
C LYS A 153 3.46 -2.77 26.53
N ALA A 154 2.46 -3.50 26.00
CA ALA A 154 1.25 -3.82 26.75
C ALA A 154 1.57 -4.72 27.95
N ALA A 155 2.42 -5.73 27.76
CA ALA A 155 2.90 -6.57 28.86
C ALA A 155 3.67 -5.77 29.91
N ASP A 156 4.56 -4.87 29.48
CA ASP A 156 5.27 -3.94 30.37
C ASP A 156 4.34 -2.99 31.14
N ALA A 157 3.27 -2.50 30.50
CA ALA A 157 2.28 -1.62 31.12
C ALA A 157 1.38 -2.34 32.14
N GLY A 158 1.22 -3.66 32.04
CA GLY A 158 0.47 -4.48 32.99
C GLY A 158 -0.63 -5.37 32.39
N TYR A 159 -0.75 -5.46 31.07
CA TYR A 159 -1.66 -6.41 30.44
C TYR A 159 -1.27 -7.85 30.76
N LYS A 160 -2.23 -8.65 31.24
CA LYS A 160 -1.97 -9.99 31.79
C LYS A 160 -2.28 -11.11 30.82
N VAL A 161 -3.31 -10.93 29.99
CA VAL A 161 -3.72 -11.92 28.98
C VAL A 161 -3.64 -11.27 27.61
N ILE A 162 -2.85 -11.86 26.73
CA ILE A 162 -2.63 -11.38 25.37
C ILE A 162 -3.01 -12.51 24.40
N ILE A 163 -4.04 -12.28 23.60
CA ILE A 163 -4.51 -13.22 22.58
C ILE A 163 -4.20 -12.63 21.21
N VAL A 164 -3.42 -13.33 20.41
CA VAL A 164 -3.14 -12.99 19.01
C VAL A 164 -3.94 -13.96 18.12
N LEU A 165 -4.97 -13.44 17.46
CA LEU A 165 -5.74 -14.15 16.45
C LEU A 165 -4.96 -14.09 15.15
N ALA A 166 -4.36 -15.21 14.76
CA ALA A 166 -3.66 -15.34 13.48
C ALA A 166 -4.67 -15.59 12.34
N GLY A 167 -4.20 -16.02 11.17
CA GLY A 167 -5.07 -16.38 10.05
C GLY A 167 -5.94 -17.62 10.26
N VAL A 168 -6.65 -18.05 9.21
CA VAL A 168 -7.52 -19.25 9.19
C VAL A 168 -6.75 -20.57 8.98
N HIS A 169 -5.46 -20.48 8.68
CA HIS A 169 -4.59 -21.62 8.39
C HIS A 169 -3.58 -21.87 9.51
N GLU A 170 -3.24 -23.14 9.70
CA GLU A 170 -2.30 -23.55 10.75
C GLU A 170 -0.86 -23.07 10.50
N SER A 171 -0.45 -23.03 9.23
CA SER A 171 0.84 -22.48 8.81
C SER A 171 1.00 -21.00 9.13
N LEU A 172 -0.10 -20.23 9.06
CA LEU A 172 -0.13 -18.81 9.42
C LEU A 172 0.03 -18.61 10.93
N ARG A 173 -0.72 -19.38 11.71
CA ARG A 173 -0.62 -19.39 13.16
C ARG A 173 0.79 -19.78 13.61
N MET A 174 1.37 -20.81 13.00
CA MET A 174 2.75 -21.24 13.24
C MET A 174 3.77 -20.12 13.00
N GLN A 175 3.71 -19.46 11.82
CA GLN A 175 4.59 -18.33 11.50
C GLN A 175 4.46 -17.18 12.51
N THR A 176 3.23 -16.86 12.91
CA THR A 176 2.95 -15.82 13.91
C THR A 176 3.54 -16.20 15.27
N GLN A 177 3.40 -17.46 15.69
CA GLN A 177 3.99 -17.96 16.93
C GLN A 177 5.52 -17.93 16.90
N ILE A 178 6.17 -18.30 15.79
CA ILE A 178 7.63 -18.23 15.66
C ILE A 178 8.12 -16.80 15.89
N ARG A 179 7.47 -15.82 15.24
CA ARG A 179 7.82 -14.39 15.40
C ARG A 179 7.61 -13.89 16.83
N LEU A 180 6.53 -14.28 17.49
CA LEU A 180 6.28 -13.91 18.89
C LEU A 180 7.17 -14.66 19.88
N ASP A 181 7.58 -15.88 19.55
CA ASP A 181 8.56 -16.60 20.35
C ASP A 181 9.92 -15.90 20.33
N GLU A 182 10.35 -15.41 19.16
CA GLU A 182 11.59 -14.65 18.97
C GLU A 182 11.51 -13.23 19.54
N GLY A 183 10.41 -12.52 19.29
CA GLY A 183 10.27 -11.09 19.62
C GLY A 183 9.73 -10.81 21.02
N PHE A 184 8.93 -11.71 21.60
CA PHE A 184 8.29 -11.50 22.90
C PHE A 184 8.65 -12.57 23.92
N LEU A 185 8.53 -13.87 23.61
CA LEU A 185 8.75 -14.95 24.57
C LEU A 185 10.23 -15.14 24.94
N GLY A 186 11.14 -14.93 23.97
CA GLY A 186 12.58 -15.12 24.10
C GLY A 186 13.03 -16.60 24.12
N ARG A 187 12.15 -17.52 23.77
CA ARG A 187 12.44 -18.96 23.78
C ARG A 187 11.50 -19.73 22.87
N ARG A 188 11.91 -20.92 22.49
CA ARG A 188 11.09 -21.88 21.78
C ARG A 188 9.91 -22.33 22.62
N SER A 189 8.68 -22.12 22.14
CA SER A 189 7.46 -22.56 22.84
C SER A 189 7.29 -24.09 22.89
N ASP A 190 8.03 -24.86 22.08
CA ASP A 190 8.03 -26.34 22.07
C ASP A 190 9.17 -26.96 22.90
N THR A 191 10.41 -26.45 22.81
CA THR A 191 11.60 -27.03 23.45
C THR A 191 12.17 -26.21 24.61
N ARG A 192 11.67 -24.98 24.83
CA ARG A 192 12.17 -23.99 25.81
C ARG A 192 13.59 -23.46 25.60
N GLU A 193 14.25 -23.82 24.51
CA GLU A 193 15.56 -23.27 24.12
C GLU A 193 15.48 -21.75 23.92
N ALA A 194 16.49 -21.01 24.40
CA ALA A 194 16.54 -19.55 24.28
C ALA A 194 16.78 -19.12 22.82
N ILE A 195 16.02 -18.13 22.35
CA ILE A 195 16.13 -17.58 21.00
C ILE A 195 15.75 -16.09 21.00
N GLY A 196 16.06 -15.37 19.92
CA GLY A 196 15.61 -13.98 19.73
C GLY A 196 15.94 -13.10 20.93
N VAL A 197 14.94 -12.40 21.47
CA VAL A 197 15.09 -11.50 22.63
C VAL A 197 15.59 -12.18 23.90
N GLY A 198 15.43 -13.49 24.05
CA GLY A 198 15.94 -14.21 25.24
C GLY A 198 17.44 -14.44 25.21
N LEU A 199 18.08 -14.31 24.05
CA LEU A 199 19.55 -14.24 23.94
C LEU A 199 20.09 -12.86 24.32
N ILE A 200 19.22 -11.85 24.39
CA ILE A 200 19.56 -10.46 24.75
C ILE A 200 19.32 -10.23 26.25
N ASP A 201 18.11 -10.54 26.72
CA ASP A 201 17.73 -10.47 28.14
C ASP A 201 16.73 -11.59 28.48
N PRO A 202 17.18 -12.63 29.21
CA PRO A 202 16.32 -13.74 29.63
C PRO A 202 15.47 -13.43 30.86
N SER A 203 15.64 -12.28 31.52
CA SER A 203 15.01 -11.98 32.82
C SER A 203 13.50 -11.65 32.75
N ALA A 204 12.97 -11.41 31.54
CA ALA A 204 11.54 -11.21 31.33
C ALA A 204 10.84 -12.53 30.98
N GLU A 205 10.10 -13.06 31.96
CA GLU A 205 9.34 -14.31 31.85
C GLU A 205 7.96 -14.09 31.23
N ALA A 206 7.52 -15.01 30.37
CA ALA A 206 6.16 -15.07 29.86
C ALA A 206 5.73 -16.53 29.66
N ILE A 207 4.41 -16.77 29.75
CA ILE A 207 3.82 -18.10 29.57
C ILE A 207 3.14 -18.15 28.20
N SER A 208 3.48 -19.16 27.38
CA SER A 208 2.76 -19.41 26.13
C SER A 208 1.80 -20.58 26.33
N ALA A 209 0.52 -20.37 26.02
CA ALA A 209 -0.50 -21.42 26.04
C ALA A 209 -0.60 -22.19 24.72
N THR A 210 0.17 -21.78 23.71
CA THR A 210 0.26 -22.40 22.39
C THR A 210 1.73 -22.62 22.02
N THR A 211 1.99 -23.50 21.04
CA THR A 211 3.37 -23.80 20.62
C THR A 211 3.59 -23.55 19.13
N ARG A 212 4.85 -23.43 18.73
CA ARG A 212 5.28 -23.28 17.33
C ARG A 212 5.11 -24.54 16.49
N SER A 213 4.56 -25.63 17.04
CA SER A 213 4.26 -26.83 16.27
C SER A 213 3.06 -26.59 15.34
N LEU A 214 3.02 -27.25 14.17
CA LEU A 214 1.82 -27.33 13.33
C LEU A 214 0.60 -27.93 14.04
N ARG A 215 0.76 -28.61 15.18
CA ARG A 215 -0.36 -29.08 16.03
C ARG A 215 -0.40 -28.37 17.38
N GLY A 216 0.29 -27.24 17.49
CA GLY A 216 0.48 -26.46 18.72
C GLY A 216 -0.63 -25.47 19.03
N ASP A 217 -1.72 -25.47 18.27
CA ASP A 217 -2.88 -24.59 18.52
C ASP A 217 -3.68 -25.02 19.76
N PHE A 218 -4.41 -24.08 20.35
CA PHE A 218 -5.12 -24.26 21.61
C PHE A 218 -6.23 -25.31 21.47
N ASN A 219 -6.24 -26.28 22.39
CA ASN A 219 -7.20 -27.37 22.39
C ASN A 219 -7.49 -27.88 23.81
N LYS A 220 -8.47 -28.78 23.93
CA LYS A 220 -8.90 -29.33 25.24
C LYS A 220 -7.79 -30.05 26.01
N THR A 221 -6.80 -30.64 25.35
CA THR A 221 -5.69 -31.32 26.02
C THR A 221 -4.78 -30.30 26.68
N ILE A 222 -4.40 -29.26 25.94
CA ILE A 222 -3.60 -28.14 26.45
C ILE A 222 -4.33 -27.47 27.62
N ALA A 223 -5.62 -27.19 27.47
CA ALA A 223 -6.45 -26.56 28.52
C ALA A 223 -6.47 -27.35 29.85
N ARG A 224 -6.32 -28.69 29.82
CA ARG A 224 -6.27 -29.53 31.04
C ARG A 224 -4.89 -29.58 31.69
N GLN A 225 -3.84 -29.26 30.93
CA GLN A 225 -2.44 -29.35 31.37
C GLN A 225 -1.90 -28.00 31.85
N LEU A 226 -2.53 -26.89 31.43
CA LEU A 226 -2.15 -25.55 31.82
C LEU A 226 -2.86 -25.14 33.11
N ASP A 227 -2.07 -24.88 34.15
CA ASP A 227 -2.50 -24.10 35.31
C ASP A 227 -1.98 -22.67 35.13
N LEU A 228 -2.89 -21.71 34.84
CA LEU A 228 -2.53 -20.33 34.53
C LEU A 228 -2.98 -19.38 35.64
N PRO A 229 -2.05 -18.81 36.41
CA PRO A 229 -2.37 -17.80 37.41
C PRO A 229 -2.68 -16.45 36.75
N LEU A 230 -3.93 -16.26 36.31
CA LEU A 230 -4.38 -15.06 35.56
C LEU A 230 -4.09 -13.73 36.31
N ASN A 231 -4.09 -13.74 37.65
CA ASN A 231 -4.00 -12.52 38.47
C ASN A 231 -2.60 -12.25 39.06
N SER A 232 -1.75 -13.27 39.19
CA SER A 232 -0.51 -13.17 39.98
C SER A 232 0.75 -13.67 39.25
N GLY A 233 0.61 -14.05 37.97
CA GLY A 233 1.70 -14.56 37.15
C GLY A 233 2.30 -13.56 36.15
N PRO A 234 3.33 -14.01 35.41
CA PRO A 234 3.81 -13.32 34.22
C PRO A 234 2.72 -13.26 33.13
N PRO A 235 2.84 -12.36 32.14
CA PRO A 235 1.89 -12.26 31.05
C PRO A 235 1.75 -13.58 30.27
N ILE A 236 0.52 -13.85 29.86
CA ILE A 236 0.12 -15.06 29.14
C ILE A 236 -0.10 -14.70 27.68
N LEU A 237 0.56 -15.43 26.78
CA LEU A 237 0.39 -15.36 25.34
C LEU A 237 -0.41 -16.56 24.82
N LEU A 238 -1.43 -16.27 24.00
CA LEU A 238 -2.15 -17.27 23.20
C LEU A 238 -2.10 -16.87 21.73
N VAL A 239 -1.49 -17.69 20.87
CA VAL A 239 -1.48 -17.47 19.42
C VAL A 239 -2.41 -18.49 18.75
N VAL A 240 -3.61 -18.04 18.41
CA VAL A 240 -4.76 -18.90 18.08
C VAL A 240 -5.17 -18.71 16.63
N LYS A 241 -5.48 -19.81 15.93
CA LYS A 241 -6.05 -19.75 14.59
C LYS A 241 -7.50 -19.26 14.64
N LYS A 242 -7.95 -18.50 13.63
CA LYS A 242 -9.36 -18.13 13.45
C LYS A 242 -10.23 -19.34 13.10
N ASN A 243 -10.54 -20.13 14.10
CA ASN A 243 -11.33 -21.34 14.00
C ASN A 243 -12.31 -21.40 15.18
N ALA A 244 -13.60 -21.53 14.89
CA ALA A 244 -14.65 -21.47 15.91
C ALA A 244 -14.43 -22.48 17.05
N ARG A 245 -14.00 -23.72 16.75
CA ARG A 245 -13.75 -24.73 17.77
C ARG A 245 -12.58 -24.36 18.69
N ASN A 246 -11.49 -23.83 18.14
CA ASN A 246 -10.31 -23.47 18.93
C ASN A 246 -10.60 -22.26 19.81
N LEU A 247 -11.28 -21.24 19.27
CA LEU A 247 -11.73 -20.08 20.04
C LEU A 247 -12.73 -20.47 21.13
N GLN A 248 -13.64 -21.41 20.85
CA GLN A 248 -14.53 -21.95 21.87
C GLN A 248 -13.73 -22.67 22.98
N ASN A 249 -12.69 -23.45 22.64
CA ASN A 249 -11.85 -24.05 23.67
C ASN A 249 -11.18 -22.98 24.54
N VAL A 250 -10.71 -21.87 23.97
CA VAL A 250 -10.15 -20.72 24.73
C VAL A 250 -11.21 -20.11 25.64
N ARG A 251 -12.42 -19.83 25.12
CA ARG A 251 -13.54 -19.33 25.94
C ARG A 251 -13.84 -20.28 27.09
N ASN A 252 -13.93 -21.59 26.83
CA ASN A 252 -14.24 -22.59 27.85
C ASN A 252 -13.15 -22.71 28.91
N PHE A 253 -11.89 -22.53 28.52
CA PHE A 253 -10.77 -22.52 29.45
C PHE A 253 -10.81 -21.29 30.35
N LEU A 254 -11.06 -20.10 29.80
CA LEU A 254 -11.11 -18.84 30.56
C LEU A 254 -12.36 -18.71 31.45
N ALA A 255 -13.51 -19.21 30.98
CA ALA A 255 -14.80 -19.11 31.68
C ALA A 255 -14.99 -20.18 32.78
N GLY A 256 -14.13 -21.21 32.82
CA GLY A 256 -14.47 -22.47 33.46
C GLY A 256 -15.52 -23.25 32.66
N THR A 257 -15.78 -24.51 33.00
CA THR A 257 -16.67 -25.40 32.23
C THR A 257 -18.17 -25.02 32.25
N ASN A 258 -18.52 -23.84 32.76
CA ASN A 258 -19.89 -23.35 32.82
C ASN A 258 -20.26 -22.61 31.52
N ASP A 259 -21.49 -22.83 31.04
CA ASP A 259 -21.99 -22.14 29.84
C ASP A 259 -22.73 -20.83 30.16
N GLU A 260 -23.20 -20.66 31.41
CA GLU A 260 -23.79 -19.42 31.91
C GLU A 260 -22.79 -18.66 32.79
N VAL A 261 -21.86 -17.95 32.14
CA VAL A 261 -20.90 -17.08 32.84
C VAL A 261 -21.34 -15.62 32.72
N PRO A 262 -21.51 -14.90 33.84
CA PRO A 262 -21.86 -13.48 33.79
C PRO A 262 -20.87 -12.66 32.97
N ALA A 263 -21.34 -11.57 32.35
CA ALA A 263 -20.44 -10.59 31.75
C ALA A 263 -19.47 -10.05 32.81
N ASN A 264 -18.23 -9.76 32.40
CA ASN A 264 -17.18 -9.22 33.29
C ASN A 264 -16.91 -10.12 34.51
N HIS A 265 -17.01 -11.43 34.33
CA HIS A 265 -16.67 -12.44 35.34
C HIS A 265 -15.21 -12.34 35.79
N ILE A 266 -14.30 -12.10 34.84
CA ILE A 266 -12.88 -11.92 35.09
C ILE A 266 -12.63 -10.42 35.34
N ARG A 267 -12.28 -10.08 36.58
CA ARG A 267 -12.07 -8.71 37.06
C ARG A 267 -10.62 -8.45 37.42
N GLY A 268 -10.17 -7.22 37.21
CA GLY A 268 -8.78 -6.81 37.50
C GLY A 268 -7.71 -7.53 36.67
N VAL A 269 -8.09 -8.11 35.53
CA VAL A 269 -7.19 -8.77 34.58
C VAL A 269 -7.34 -8.08 33.23
N PRO A 270 -6.44 -7.17 32.86
CA PRO A 270 -6.51 -6.50 31.57
C PRO A 270 -6.22 -7.48 30.41
N LEU A 271 -7.19 -7.62 29.51
CA LEU A 271 -7.11 -8.42 28.29
C LEU A 271 -6.74 -7.53 27.08
N LEU A 272 -5.80 -8.01 26.27
CA LEU A 272 -5.55 -7.51 24.92
C LEU A 272 -5.79 -8.62 23.89
N ILE A 273 -6.69 -8.37 22.94
CA ILE A 273 -6.83 -9.18 21.72
C ILE A 273 -6.26 -8.40 20.53
N ILE A 274 -5.26 -8.99 19.87
CA ILE A 274 -4.75 -8.56 18.57
C ILE A 274 -5.38 -9.46 17.50
N ASP A 275 -6.01 -8.86 16.49
CA ASP A 275 -6.64 -9.59 15.39
C ASP A 275 -5.92 -9.30 14.07
N ASP A 276 -5.05 -10.22 13.64
CA ASP A 276 -4.27 -10.08 12.41
C ASP A 276 -5.10 -10.47 11.17
N GLU A 277 -5.02 -9.68 10.10
CA GLU A 277 -5.96 -9.73 8.96
C GLU A 277 -7.43 -9.65 9.43
N SER A 278 -7.75 -8.65 10.27
CA SER A 278 -9.07 -8.49 10.92
C SER A 278 -10.25 -8.34 9.96
N ASP A 279 -9.98 -8.06 8.68
CA ASP A 279 -10.99 -8.00 7.60
C ASP A 279 -11.45 -9.39 7.14
N HIS A 280 -10.76 -10.45 7.57
CA HIS A 280 -11.01 -11.83 7.19
C HIS A 280 -11.38 -12.71 8.39
N ALA A 281 -12.48 -13.46 8.23
CA ALA A 281 -13.10 -14.41 9.18
C ALA A 281 -13.67 -13.82 10.49
N SER A 282 -13.11 -12.73 11.03
CA SER A 282 -13.59 -12.10 12.27
C SER A 282 -14.84 -11.24 12.09
N VAL A 283 -14.98 -10.60 10.92
CA VAL A 283 -16.15 -9.79 10.55
C VAL A 283 -17.38 -10.69 10.41
N ASP A 284 -18.48 -10.31 11.05
CA ASP A 284 -19.73 -11.04 10.89
C ASP A 284 -20.29 -10.88 9.47
N THR A 285 -20.67 -11.99 8.86
CA THR A 285 -21.23 -12.02 7.50
C THR A 285 -22.68 -12.46 7.46
N HIS A 286 -23.26 -12.86 8.61
CA HIS A 286 -24.69 -13.10 8.73
C HIS A 286 -25.47 -11.78 8.68
N GLY A 287 -24.91 -10.68 9.22
CA GLY A 287 -25.43 -9.32 9.11
C GLY A 287 -26.82 -9.16 9.72
N GLN A 288 -26.83 -8.76 10.99
CA GLN A 288 -28.02 -8.48 11.81
C GLN A 288 -28.93 -7.41 11.19
N SER A 289 -30.17 -7.72 10.84
CA SER A 289 -31.12 -6.68 10.41
C SER A 289 -31.40 -5.71 11.56
N PHE A 290 -31.42 -4.40 11.25
CA PHE A 290 -31.84 -3.36 12.18
C PHE A 290 -33.28 -2.95 11.80
N GLY A 291 -34.17 -2.88 12.80
CA GLY A 291 -35.56 -2.46 12.58
C GLY A 291 -35.67 -1.01 12.11
N ASN A 292 -36.89 -0.53 11.85
CA ASN A 292 -37.14 0.87 11.47
C ASN A 292 -36.68 1.87 12.54
N ASP A 293 -36.54 1.43 13.78
CA ASP A 293 -36.03 2.20 14.93
C ASP A 293 -34.49 2.13 15.06
N MET A 294 -33.80 1.49 14.11
CA MET A 294 -32.37 1.20 14.12
C MET A 294 -31.87 0.43 15.37
N GLN A 295 -32.75 -0.34 16.02
CA GLN A 295 -32.35 -1.16 17.15
C GLN A 295 -31.81 -2.53 16.71
N PRO A 296 -30.77 -3.06 17.38
CA PRO A 296 -30.23 -4.38 17.09
C PRO A 296 -31.15 -5.50 17.59
N ASP A 297 -31.31 -6.56 16.80
CA ASP A 297 -31.94 -7.82 17.24
C ASP A 297 -31.08 -8.54 18.29
N ARG A 298 -31.47 -8.41 19.57
CA ARG A 298 -30.72 -8.98 20.71
C ARG A 298 -30.50 -10.49 20.64
N ASN A 299 -31.34 -11.22 19.90
CA ASN A 299 -31.29 -12.67 19.75
C ASN A 299 -30.59 -13.13 18.47
N PHE A 300 -30.06 -12.19 17.68
CA PHE A 300 -29.36 -12.50 16.43
C PHE A 300 -28.18 -13.46 16.67
N GLU A 301 -28.00 -14.43 15.78
CA GLU A 301 -26.90 -15.39 15.81
C GLU A 301 -25.76 -14.98 14.86
N PRO A 302 -24.69 -14.33 15.37
CA PRO A 302 -23.53 -14.02 14.56
C PRO A 302 -22.81 -15.27 14.08
N THR A 303 -21.99 -15.12 13.04
CA THR A 303 -21.10 -16.19 12.58
C THR A 303 -20.24 -16.77 13.72
N ALA A 304 -19.96 -18.07 13.68
CA ALA A 304 -19.37 -18.80 14.80
C ALA A 304 -18.00 -18.25 15.28
N ILE A 305 -17.17 -17.71 14.38
CA ILE A 305 -15.89 -17.09 14.74
C ILE A 305 -16.13 -15.74 15.43
N ASN A 306 -16.96 -14.85 14.85
CA ASN A 306 -17.32 -13.57 15.45
C ASN A 306 -17.96 -13.77 16.84
N SER A 307 -18.88 -14.72 16.96
CA SER A 307 -19.52 -15.09 18.22
C SER A 307 -18.49 -15.48 19.29
N ALA A 308 -17.55 -16.37 18.96
CA ALA A 308 -16.54 -16.83 19.90
C ALA A 308 -15.59 -15.69 20.36
N ILE A 309 -15.15 -14.82 19.45
CA ILE A 309 -14.31 -13.65 19.80
C ILE A 309 -15.04 -12.73 20.77
N ARG A 310 -16.29 -12.37 20.45
CA ARG A 310 -17.09 -11.47 21.28
C ARG A 310 -17.43 -12.09 22.64
N GLN A 311 -17.69 -13.40 22.71
CA GLN A 311 -17.85 -14.11 23.99
C GLN A 311 -16.58 -14.07 24.85
N ILE A 312 -15.38 -14.22 24.26
CA ILE A 312 -14.11 -14.08 25.01
C ILE A 312 -14.01 -12.66 25.58
N LEU A 313 -14.25 -11.64 24.76
CA LEU A 313 -14.26 -10.24 25.22
C LEU A 313 -15.29 -10.03 26.35
N ARG A 314 -16.48 -10.61 26.25
CA ARG A 314 -17.53 -10.48 27.27
C ARG A 314 -17.10 -10.96 28.67
N LEU A 315 -16.18 -11.93 28.76
CA LEU A 315 -15.72 -12.46 30.05
C LEU A 315 -14.95 -11.44 30.90
N PHE A 316 -14.27 -10.47 30.28
CA PHE A 316 -13.36 -9.56 30.97
C PHE A 316 -14.00 -8.20 31.23
N GLU A 317 -13.76 -7.66 32.42
CA GLU A 317 -14.12 -6.29 32.82
C GLU A 317 -13.28 -5.22 32.11
N GLN A 318 -12.01 -5.55 31.85
CA GLN A 318 -10.99 -4.69 31.27
C GLN A 318 -10.49 -5.31 29.97
N LYS A 319 -10.91 -4.77 28.83
CA LYS A 319 -10.71 -5.40 27.52
C LYS A 319 -10.38 -4.44 26.40
N ALA A 320 -9.35 -4.79 25.64
CA ALA A 320 -8.94 -4.13 24.42
C ALA A 320 -8.98 -5.10 23.24
N TYR A 321 -9.54 -4.66 22.11
CA TYR A 321 -9.49 -5.34 20.83
C TYR A 321 -8.85 -4.42 19.79
N VAL A 322 -7.79 -4.88 19.13
CA VAL A 322 -7.12 -4.13 18.06
C VAL A 322 -7.05 -4.99 16.81
N GLY A 323 -7.80 -4.59 15.79
CA GLY A 323 -7.68 -5.20 14.46
C GLY A 323 -6.45 -4.68 13.74
N TYR A 324 -5.71 -5.54 13.06
CA TYR A 324 -4.62 -5.18 12.16
C TYR A 324 -4.98 -5.62 10.74
N THR A 325 -4.92 -4.69 9.78
CA THR A 325 -5.22 -5.02 8.38
C THR A 325 -4.55 -4.08 7.39
N ALA A 326 -4.39 -4.54 6.14
CA ALA A 326 -4.10 -3.67 5.01
C ALA A 326 -5.35 -3.15 4.30
N THR A 327 -6.49 -3.81 4.50
CA THR A 327 -7.71 -3.64 3.72
C THR A 327 -8.88 -3.41 4.67
N PRO A 328 -9.01 -2.20 5.25
CA PRO A 328 -9.95 -1.92 6.33
C PRO A 328 -11.42 -1.92 5.89
N PHE A 329 -11.71 -2.13 4.60
CA PHE A 329 -13.05 -2.05 4.01
C PHE A 329 -14.10 -2.83 4.80
N ALA A 330 -13.85 -4.09 5.14
CA ALA A 330 -14.83 -4.89 5.88
C ALA A 330 -15.00 -4.42 7.34
N ASN A 331 -13.93 -3.92 7.97
CA ASN A 331 -13.96 -3.48 9.36
C ASN A 331 -14.77 -2.20 9.54
N ILE A 332 -14.64 -1.23 8.62
CA ILE A 332 -15.37 0.03 8.67
C ILE A 332 -16.87 -0.13 8.35
N PHE A 333 -17.27 -1.25 7.74
CA PHE A 333 -18.67 -1.58 7.43
C PHE A 333 -19.36 -2.45 8.49
N ILE A 334 -18.68 -2.82 9.58
CA ILE A 334 -19.35 -3.44 10.74
C ILE A 334 -20.34 -2.43 11.31
N HIS A 335 -21.56 -2.87 11.64
CA HIS A 335 -22.56 -1.94 12.19
C HIS A 335 -22.16 -1.52 13.61
N PHE A 336 -22.00 -0.21 13.83
CA PHE A 336 -21.51 0.34 15.09
C PHE A 336 -22.44 0.10 16.30
N LYS A 337 -23.75 -0.08 16.05
CA LYS A 337 -24.77 -0.48 17.05
C LYS A 337 -24.93 -2.00 17.22
N GLY A 338 -24.14 -2.83 16.52
CA GLY A 338 -24.25 -4.30 16.61
C GLY A 338 -24.09 -4.80 18.04
N LEU A 339 -25.11 -5.50 18.55
CA LEU A 339 -25.21 -5.94 19.94
C LEU A 339 -26.14 -7.16 20.03
N THR A 340 -25.74 -8.17 20.81
CA THR A 340 -26.56 -9.34 21.15
C THR A 340 -26.42 -9.66 22.63
N ASP A 341 -27.41 -10.31 23.22
CA ASP A 341 -27.43 -10.57 24.66
C ASP A 341 -26.41 -11.64 25.08
N LYS A 342 -26.01 -12.52 24.15
CA LYS A 342 -25.03 -13.59 24.38
C LYS A 342 -23.58 -13.13 24.15
N GLU A 343 -23.33 -12.31 23.14
CA GLU A 343 -21.96 -11.94 22.75
C GLU A 343 -21.56 -10.52 23.19
N ASP A 344 -22.48 -9.67 23.64
CA ASP A 344 -22.24 -8.23 23.85
C ASP A 344 -21.92 -7.50 22.52
N LYS A 345 -21.36 -6.29 22.55
CA LYS A 345 -21.15 -5.44 21.36
C LYS A 345 -20.28 -6.11 20.28
N ASP A 346 -20.49 -5.73 19.01
CA ASP A 346 -19.70 -6.18 17.85
C ASP A 346 -18.36 -5.44 17.69
N LEU A 347 -17.49 -5.93 16.79
CA LEU A 347 -16.07 -5.59 16.64
C LEU A 347 -15.78 -4.28 15.87
N PHE A 348 -16.79 -3.42 15.65
CA PHE A 348 -16.58 -2.12 15.01
C PHE A 348 -15.50 -1.31 15.77
N PRO A 349 -14.52 -0.69 15.07
CA PRO A 349 -13.42 0.04 15.70
C PRO A 349 -13.88 1.41 16.24
N ARG A 350 -14.77 1.37 17.23
CA ARG A 350 -15.52 2.53 17.72
C ARG A 350 -14.66 3.63 18.33
N ASN A 351 -13.48 3.28 18.87
CA ASN A 351 -12.67 4.21 19.67
C ASN A 351 -11.59 4.89 18.84
N PHE A 352 -10.90 4.16 17.96
CA PHE A 352 -9.80 4.71 17.16
C PHE A 352 -9.50 3.90 15.90
N ILE A 353 -8.89 4.57 14.93
CA ILE A 353 -8.21 3.94 13.80
C ILE A 353 -6.83 4.62 13.70
N VAL A 354 -5.76 3.86 13.59
CA VAL A 354 -4.39 4.38 13.38
C VAL A 354 -3.92 3.99 12.00
N ASN A 355 -3.54 4.96 11.19
CA ASN A 355 -2.99 4.77 9.85
C ASN A 355 -1.46 4.81 9.93
N LEU A 356 -0.82 3.66 9.71
CA LEU A 356 0.63 3.50 9.70
C LEU A 356 1.16 3.86 8.31
N HIS A 357 2.01 4.89 8.26
CA HIS A 357 2.69 5.29 7.03
C HIS A 357 3.91 4.40 6.79
N PRO A 358 4.06 3.80 5.60
CA PRO A 358 5.25 3.01 5.31
C PRO A 358 6.48 3.93 5.17
N PRO A 359 7.69 3.39 5.41
CA PRO A 359 8.94 4.06 5.08
C PRO A 359 9.05 4.41 3.58
N SER A 360 9.86 5.42 3.25
CA SER A 360 10.04 5.93 1.88
C SER A 360 10.62 4.91 0.89
N ASN A 361 11.28 3.86 1.37
CA ASN A 361 11.83 2.76 0.56
C ASN A 361 10.83 1.60 0.35
N TYR A 362 9.62 1.67 0.90
CA TYR A 362 8.57 0.69 0.67
C TYR A 362 8.01 0.79 -0.76
N PHE A 363 7.83 -0.35 -1.42
CA PHE A 363 7.19 -0.43 -2.73
C PHE A 363 5.72 -0.87 -2.59
N GLY A 364 4.80 0.09 -2.60
CA GLY A 364 3.35 -0.12 -2.43
C GLY A 364 2.54 -0.08 -3.72
N ALA A 365 1.21 -0.28 -3.60
CA ALA A 365 0.27 -0.23 -4.73
C ALA A 365 0.32 1.12 -5.47
N THR A 366 0.35 2.22 -4.71
CA THR A 366 0.55 3.60 -5.18
C THR A 366 1.77 3.71 -6.10
N ARG A 367 2.90 3.10 -5.73
CA ARG A 367 4.13 3.18 -6.52
C ARG A 367 4.12 2.22 -7.71
N ALA A 368 3.59 1.01 -7.51
CA ALA A 368 3.59 -0.04 -8.52
C ALA A 368 2.66 0.25 -9.70
N PHE A 369 1.49 0.81 -9.41
CA PHE A 369 0.41 1.06 -10.37
C PHE A 369 0.13 2.57 -10.54
N GLY A 370 1.01 3.43 -10.05
CA GLY A 370 1.03 4.84 -10.44
C GLY A 370 -0.10 5.68 -9.87
N LEU A 371 -0.21 5.74 -8.55
CA LEU A 371 -0.76 6.91 -7.88
C LEU A 371 0.30 7.98 -7.69
N GLU A 372 -0.15 9.20 -7.87
CA GLU A 372 0.60 10.44 -7.99
C GLU A 372 1.65 10.62 -6.87
N ARG A 373 2.94 10.73 -7.25
CA ARG A 373 3.89 11.53 -6.44
C ARG A 373 3.76 12.99 -6.87
N ASP A 374 3.90 13.86 -5.89
CA ASP A 374 3.77 15.32 -6.02
C ASP A 374 4.77 15.96 -7.01
N ASP A 375 5.83 15.26 -7.40
CA ASP A 375 6.85 15.76 -8.33
C ASP A 375 6.44 15.70 -9.83
N GLY A 376 5.25 15.16 -10.16
CA GLY A 376 4.81 15.02 -11.55
C GLY A 376 5.52 13.91 -12.33
N LEU A 377 6.38 13.13 -11.67
CA LEU A 377 6.85 11.85 -12.15
C LEU A 377 5.86 10.79 -11.62
N SER A 378 5.00 10.26 -12.48
CA SER A 378 4.21 9.07 -12.11
C SER A 378 4.95 7.81 -12.60
N HIS A 379 5.32 6.99 -11.62
CA HIS A 379 6.28 5.89 -11.75
C HIS A 379 5.58 4.52 -11.98
N GLY A 380 4.25 4.51 -12.14
CA GLY A 380 3.47 3.28 -12.26
C GLY A 380 3.85 2.47 -13.51
N ASN A 381 3.92 1.15 -13.36
CA ASN A 381 4.02 0.14 -14.42
C ASN A 381 5.43 -0.18 -14.98
N ALA A 382 6.52 0.42 -14.48
CA ALA A 382 7.88 0.04 -14.92
C ALA A 382 8.20 -1.45 -14.70
N LEU A 383 7.60 -2.05 -13.66
CA LEU A 383 7.74 -3.47 -13.32
C LEU A 383 6.64 -4.37 -13.92
N VAL A 384 5.57 -3.79 -14.49
CA VAL A 384 4.38 -4.52 -14.95
C VAL A 384 4.56 -4.95 -16.41
N ARG A 385 4.15 -6.18 -16.74
CA ARG A 385 4.18 -6.76 -18.08
C ARG A 385 2.80 -7.33 -18.39
N VAL A 386 2.10 -6.70 -19.33
CA VAL A 386 0.73 -7.07 -19.72
C VAL A 386 0.76 -8.38 -20.52
N ILE A 387 0.21 -9.47 -19.96
CA ILE A 387 0.24 -10.81 -20.57
C ILE A 387 -0.85 -11.05 -21.62
N ASP A 388 -1.66 -10.03 -21.88
CA ASP A 388 -2.73 -9.96 -22.88
C ASP A 388 -2.62 -8.66 -23.69
N GLY A 389 -1.38 -8.15 -23.87
CA GLY A 389 -1.12 -6.86 -24.52
C GLY A 389 -1.23 -6.91 -26.05
N THR A 390 -1.03 -8.08 -26.67
CA THR A 390 -1.20 -8.29 -28.10
C THR A 390 -2.37 -9.23 -28.39
N ASP A 391 -2.92 -9.20 -29.61
CA ASP A 391 -4.00 -10.12 -30.00
C ASP A 391 -3.57 -11.59 -29.91
N ASN A 392 -2.30 -11.87 -30.22
CA ASN A 392 -1.74 -13.20 -30.06
C ASN A 392 -1.65 -13.61 -28.58
N ASP A 393 -1.15 -12.72 -27.70
CA ASP A 393 -1.07 -13.00 -26.26
C ASP A 393 -2.47 -13.24 -25.64
N LYS A 394 -3.45 -12.42 -26.02
CA LYS A 394 -4.87 -12.61 -25.65
C LYS A 394 -5.38 -13.99 -26.06
N LEU A 395 -5.10 -14.38 -27.31
CA LEU A 395 -5.54 -15.66 -27.85
C LEU A 395 -4.89 -16.85 -27.13
N GLN A 396 -3.58 -16.78 -26.88
CA GLN A 396 -2.85 -17.81 -26.14
C GLN A 396 -3.38 -17.94 -24.71
N LEU A 397 -3.54 -16.82 -24.00
CA LEU A 397 -4.06 -16.84 -22.63
C LEU A 397 -5.49 -17.40 -22.56
N ALA A 398 -6.38 -16.98 -23.47
CA ALA A 398 -7.78 -17.42 -23.49
C ALA A 398 -7.93 -18.92 -23.78
N LYS A 399 -7.05 -19.49 -24.62
CA LYS A 399 -7.06 -20.94 -24.93
C LYS A 399 -6.41 -21.78 -23.84
N TRP A 400 -5.34 -21.28 -23.23
CA TRP A 400 -4.62 -21.99 -22.17
C TRP A 400 -5.36 -21.90 -20.83
N MET A 401 -5.63 -20.68 -20.35
CA MET A 401 -6.26 -20.43 -19.05
C MET A 401 -7.25 -19.26 -19.12
N PRO A 402 -8.48 -19.49 -19.63
CA PRO A 402 -9.49 -18.44 -19.70
C PRO A 402 -9.90 -17.95 -18.31
N ALA A 403 -10.26 -16.66 -18.18
CA ALA A 403 -10.58 -16.02 -16.90
C ALA A 403 -11.67 -16.76 -16.10
N ARG A 404 -12.66 -17.32 -16.79
CA ARG A 404 -13.68 -18.19 -16.20
C ARG A 404 -13.49 -19.61 -16.76
N HIS A 405 -13.10 -20.53 -15.88
CA HIS A 405 -12.95 -21.94 -16.21
C HIS A 405 -13.43 -22.83 -15.06
N LYS A 406 -13.73 -24.09 -15.37
CA LYS A 406 -14.12 -25.12 -14.39
C LYS A 406 -12.92 -26.00 -14.05
N GLN A 407 -13.00 -26.77 -12.96
CA GLN A 407 -11.96 -27.73 -12.58
C GLN A 407 -11.64 -28.75 -13.68
N ILE A 408 -12.61 -29.05 -14.54
CA ILE A 408 -12.50 -29.99 -15.67
C ILE A 408 -11.89 -29.38 -16.95
N HIS A 409 -11.51 -28.09 -16.94
CA HIS A 409 -10.90 -27.44 -18.10
C HIS A 409 -9.61 -28.14 -18.55
N GLU A 410 -9.33 -28.15 -19.84
CA GLU A 410 -8.09 -28.69 -20.39
C GLU A 410 -7.34 -27.55 -21.10
N PRO A 411 -6.21 -27.08 -20.54
CA PRO A 411 -5.40 -26.05 -21.19
C PRO A 411 -4.93 -26.52 -22.57
N ALA A 412 -5.19 -25.74 -23.60
CA ALA A 412 -4.69 -26.04 -24.94
C ALA A 412 -3.17 -25.80 -25.02
N ASP A 413 -2.49 -26.58 -25.84
CA ASP A 413 -1.09 -26.34 -26.22
C ASP A 413 -1.02 -25.15 -27.17
N VAL A 414 -0.74 -23.97 -26.62
CA VAL A 414 -0.76 -22.70 -27.37
C VAL A 414 0.59 -22.33 -27.98
N THR A 415 1.65 -23.02 -27.59
CA THR A 415 3.01 -22.92 -28.15
C THR A 415 3.68 -24.30 -28.12
N SER A 416 4.91 -24.40 -28.64
CA SER A 416 5.73 -25.62 -28.52
C SER A 416 6.08 -26.02 -27.09
N ASP A 417 5.92 -25.11 -26.12
CA ASP A 417 6.15 -25.38 -24.70
C ASP A 417 4.85 -25.80 -23.97
N GLY A 418 3.70 -25.80 -24.66
CA GLY A 418 2.39 -26.14 -24.08
C GLY A 418 1.70 -25.00 -23.31
N PHE A 419 2.35 -23.83 -23.18
CA PHE A 419 1.82 -22.66 -22.46
C PHE A 419 2.17 -21.33 -23.16
N PRO A 420 1.58 -20.18 -22.75
CA PRO A 420 1.78 -18.91 -23.42
C PRO A 420 3.24 -18.41 -23.44
N SER A 421 3.62 -17.71 -24.51
CA SER A 421 4.96 -17.12 -24.66
C SER A 421 5.32 -16.13 -23.54
N THR A 422 4.32 -15.52 -22.90
CA THR A 422 4.46 -14.62 -21.75
C THR A 422 4.94 -15.37 -20.50
N LEU A 423 4.48 -16.61 -20.26
CA LEU A 423 4.96 -17.43 -19.14
C LEU A 423 6.40 -17.91 -19.39
N ARG A 424 6.76 -18.22 -20.64
CA ARG A 424 8.15 -18.52 -21.04
C ARG A 424 9.08 -17.37 -20.67
N ARG A 425 8.74 -16.16 -21.10
CA ARG A 425 9.48 -14.92 -20.77
C ARG A 425 9.58 -14.68 -19.26
N ALA A 426 8.52 -14.96 -18.50
CA ALA A 426 8.54 -14.82 -17.05
C ALA A 426 9.52 -15.78 -16.35
N ILE A 427 9.56 -17.05 -16.78
CA ILE A 427 10.50 -18.04 -16.23
C ILE A 427 11.95 -17.66 -16.57
N LEU A 428 12.22 -17.25 -17.82
CA LEU A 428 13.55 -16.79 -18.23
C LEU A 428 13.98 -15.51 -17.47
N SER A 429 13.06 -14.58 -17.24
CA SER A 429 13.31 -13.39 -16.43
C SER A 429 13.65 -13.73 -14.99
N PHE A 430 13.03 -14.77 -14.41
CA PHE A 430 13.38 -15.25 -13.07
C PHE A 430 14.82 -15.79 -13.03
N LEU A 431 15.26 -16.55 -14.03
CA LEU A 431 16.65 -17.03 -14.11
C LEU A 431 17.66 -15.88 -14.19
N LEU A 432 17.39 -14.87 -15.01
CA LEU A 432 18.22 -13.65 -15.10
C LEU A 432 18.28 -12.92 -13.77
N ALA A 433 17.13 -12.73 -13.12
CA ALA A 433 17.08 -12.01 -11.87
C ALA A 433 17.85 -12.72 -10.76
N CYS A 434 17.74 -14.05 -10.64
CA CYS A 434 18.55 -14.85 -9.71
C CYS A 434 20.06 -14.71 -9.99
N ALA A 435 20.47 -14.76 -11.26
CA ALA A 435 21.85 -14.57 -11.66
C ALA A 435 22.39 -13.18 -11.29
N ILE A 436 21.63 -12.12 -11.60
CA ILE A 436 22.01 -10.74 -11.29
C ILE A 436 22.06 -10.50 -9.78
N ARG A 437 21.07 -10.99 -9.01
CA ARG A 437 21.07 -10.88 -7.54
C ARG A 437 22.29 -11.55 -6.92
N LYS A 438 22.64 -12.76 -7.38
CA LYS A 438 23.86 -13.45 -6.95
C LYS A 438 25.13 -12.64 -7.26
N LEU A 439 25.22 -12.05 -8.45
CA LEU A 439 26.34 -11.20 -8.86
C LEU A 439 26.41 -9.86 -8.10
N ARG A 440 25.29 -9.40 -7.55
CA ARG A 440 25.21 -8.26 -6.63
C ARG A 440 25.55 -8.60 -5.17
N GLY A 441 25.99 -9.83 -4.89
CA GLY A 441 26.39 -10.28 -3.55
C GLY A 441 25.28 -10.94 -2.74
N GLN A 442 24.04 -11.01 -3.24
CA GLN A 442 22.92 -11.68 -2.57
C GLN A 442 22.95 -13.21 -2.79
N VAL A 443 24.03 -13.85 -2.36
CA VAL A 443 24.30 -15.29 -2.63
C VAL A 443 23.45 -16.21 -1.76
N THR A 444 23.31 -15.85 -0.48
CA THR A 444 22.59 -16.62 0.55
C THR A 444 21.13 -16.18 0.71
N GLU A 445 20.72 -15.15 -0.02
CA GLU A 445 19.35 -14.66 -0.01
C GLU A 445 18.42 -15.59 -0.79
N HIS A 446 17.15 -15.62 -0.37
CA HIS A 446 16.12 -16.37 -1.09
C HIS A 446 15.72 -15.65 -2.38
N ASN A 447 15.36 -16.41 -3.41
CA ASN A 447 14.72 -15.95 -4.64
C ASN A 447 13.44 -16.75 -4.86
N SER A 448 12.32 -16.07 -5.07
CA SER A 448 11.08 -16.75 -5.39
C SER A 448 10.37 -16.17 -6.61
N MET A 449 9.69 -17.06 -7.33
CA MET A 449 8.73 -16.75 -8.38
C MET A 449 7.36 -17.31 -8.03
N LEU A 450 6.32 -16.52 -8.21
CA LEU A 450 4.93 -16.92 -8.01
C LEU A 450 4.25 -17.16 -9.35
N VAL A 451 3.63 -18.32 -9.53
CA VAL A 451 2.72 -18.61 -10.66
C VAL A 451 1.32 -18.86 -10.12
N HIS A 452 0.42 -17.90 -10.35
CA HIS A 452 -0.96 -17.98 -9.89
C HIS A 452 -1.94 -17.68 -11.03
N VAL A 453 -2.44 -18.77 -11.64
CA VAL A 453 -3.33 -18.70 -12.81
C VAL A 453 -4.70 -19.34 -12.57
N THR A 454 -4.84 -20.19 -11.55
CA THR A 454 -6.09 -20.89 -11.23
C THR A 454 -6.19 -21.22 -9.74
N ARG A 455 -7.42 -21.38 -9.23
CA ARG A 455 -7.69 -21.87 -7.87
C ARG A 455 -7.75 -23.40 -7.76
N PHE A 456 -7.87 -24.11 -8.88
CA PHE A 456 -8.09 -25.56 -8.88
C PHE A 456 -6.77 -26.33 -8.84
N THR A 457 -6.57 -27.13 -7.80
CA THR A 457 -5.35 -27.95 -7.61
C THR A 457 -5.03 -28.85 -8.79
N ARG A 458 -6.04 -29.48 -9.42
CA ARG A 458 -5.85 -30.29 -10.64
C ARG A 458 -5.16 -29.50 -11.76
N LEU A 459 -5.61 -28.27 -12.00
CA LEU A 459 -5.04 -27.43 -13.06
C LEU A 459 -3.68 -26.87 -12.66
N GLN A 460 -3.45 -26.60 -11.37
CA GLN A 460 -2.13 -26.23 -10.85
C GLN A 460 -1.10 -27.31 -11.13
N LYS A 461 -1.47 -28.59 -10.97
CA LYS A 461 -0.61 -29.73 -11.31
C LYS A 461 -0.24 -29.76 -12.79
N LEU A 462 -1.19 -29.51 -13.70
CA LEU A 462 -0.90 -29.45 -15.14
C LEU A 462 0.09 -28.32 -15.47
N VAL A 463 -0.11 -27.14 -14.89
CA VAL A 463 0.81 -25.99 -15.06
C VAL A 463 2.19 -26.30 -14.47
N PHE A 464 2.24 -27.00 -13.33
CA PHE A 464 3.49 -27.47 -12.74
C PHE A 464 4.24 -28.39 -13.72
N ASP A 465 3.58 -29.40 -14.28
CA ASP A 465 4.22 -30.38 -15.17
C ASP A 465 4.75 -29.70 -16.45
N GLN A 466 3.99 -28.75 -17.00
CA GLN A 466 4.40 -27.91 -18.13
C GLN A 466 5.68 -27.09 -17.84
N ILE A 467 5.74 -26.45 -16.65
CA ILE A 467 6.91 -25.67 -16.23
C ILE A 467 8.11 -26.58 -15.98
N ASP A 468 7.91 -27.76 -15.36
CA ASP A 468 8.99 -28.71 -15.08
C ASP A 468 9.65 -29.19 -16.37
N GLU A 469 8.85 -29.54 -17.39
CA GLU A 469 9.36 -29.93 -18.70
C GLU A 469 10.16 -28.79 -19.36
N PHE A 470 9.65 -27.56 -19.29
CA PHE A 470 10.36 -26.40 -19.83
C PHE A 470 11.67 -26.09 -19.09
N LEU A 471 11.70 -26.21 -17.77
CA LEU A 471 12.94 -26.07 -16.99
C LEU A 471 13.96 -27.15 -17.35
N ALA A 472 13.53 -28.39 -17.57
CA ALA A 472 14.41 -29.47 -18.02
C ALA A 472 14.98 -29.21 -19.44
N LYS A 473 14.18 -28.66 -20.36
CA LYS A 473 14.67 -28.20 -21.68
C LYS A 473 15.69 -27.06 -21.51
N THR A 474 15.37 -26.06 -20.69
CA THR A 474 16.21 -24.89 -20.42
C THR A 474 17.57 -25.28 -19.82
N ARG A 475 17.59 -26.18 -18.82
CA ARG A 475 18.84 -26.69 -18.22
C ARG A 475 19.74 -27.38 -19.25
N ARG A 476 19.17 -28.16 -20.16
CA ARG A 476 19.93 -28.83 -21.23
C ARG A 476 20.50 -27.81 -22.23
N ALA A 477 19.68 -26.86 -22.68
CA ALA A 477 20.13 -25.81 -23.59
C ALA A 477 21.28 -24.99 -23.00
N LEU A 478 21.15 -24.54 -21.76
CA LEU A 478 22.19 -23.75 -21.08
C LEU A 478 23.50 -24.53 -20.80
N ARG A 479 23.49 -25.86 -20.87
CA ARG A 479 24.69 -26.70 -20.66
C ARG A 479 25.37 -27.11 -21.96
N TYR A 480 24.59 -27.39 -23.00
CA TYR A 480 25.08 -28.10 -24.19
C TYR A 480 24.92 -27.31 -25.48
N GLU A 481 24.02 -26.34 -25.54
CA GLU A 481 23.84 -25.50 -26.73
C GLU A 481 24.73 -24.27 -26.67
N SER A 482 25.27 -23.90 -27.84
CA SER A 482 26.06 -22.67 -27.98
C SER A 482 25.16 -21.45 -28.05
N ASP A 483 25.67 -20.32 -27.57
CA ASP A 483 25.03 -19.01 -27.70
C ASP A 483 24.90 -18.66 -29.19
N GLY A 484 23.66 -18.45 -29.66
CA GLY A 484 23.38 -18.15 -31.07
C GLY A 484 21.95 -17.69 -31.33
N PRO A 485 21.66 -17.10 -32.51
CA PRO A 485 20.35 -16.55 -32.83
C PRO A 485 19.22 -17.59 -32.72
N GLY A 486 18.09 -17.21 -32.12
CA GLY A 486 16.91 -18.07 -31.97
C GLY A 486 17.04 -19.16 -30.90
N THR A 487 18.12 -19.18 -30.12
CA THR A 487 18.30 -20.08 -28.97
C THR A 487 17.80 -19.43 -27.67
N ILE A 488 17.72 -20.21 -26.59
CA ILE A 488 17.42 -19.69 -25.24
C ILE A 488 18.45 -18.62 -24.80
N TRP A 489 19.71 -18.73 -25.23
CA TRP A 489 20.73 -17.73 -24.94
C TRP A 489 20.42 -16.37 -25.56
N ASP A 490 19.98 -16.35 -26.82
CA ASP A 490 19.57 -15.12 -27.52
C ASP A 490 18.34 -14.49 -26.85
N GLU A 491 17.35 -15.30 -26.47
CA GLU A 491 16.18 -14.80 -25.71
C GLU A 491 16.57 -14.17 -24.36
N LEU A 492 17.46 -14.81 -23.59
CA LEU A 492 17.94 -14.28 -22.31
C LEU A 492 18.73 -12.98 -22.49
N ARG A 493 19.57 -12.88 -23.53
CA ARG A 493 20.30 -11.63 -23.82
C ARG A 493 19.34 -10.50 -24.20
N ARG A 494 18.35 -10.77 -25.06
CA ARG A 494 17.35 -9.75 -25.42
C ARG A 494 16.54 -9.31 -24.22
N LEU A 495 16.13 -10.22 -23.33
CA LEU A 495 15.46 -9.86 -22.08
C LEU A 495 16.33 -8.95 -21.20
N LEU A 496 17.64 -9.22 -21.10
CA LEU A 496 18.55 -8.37 -20.35
C LEU A 496 18.56 -6.93 -20.90
N ASP A 497 18.72 -6.78 -22.21
CA ASP A 497 18.91 -5.48 -22.86
C ASP A 497 17.58 -4.71 -23.02
N GLU A 498 16.54 -5.39 -23.50
CA GLU A 498 15.28 -4.76 -23.90
C GLU A 498 14.31 -4.56 -22.74
N ASP A 499 14.47 -5.31 -21.66
CA ASP A 499 13.61 -5.27 -20.47
C ASP A 499 14.39 -4.80 -19.22
N PHE A 500 15.38 -5.58 -18.75
CA PHE A 500 16.07 -5.27 -17.48
C PHE A 500 16.85 -3.96 -17.52
N GLY A 501 17.62 -3.71 -18.58
CA GLY A 501 18.34 -2.46 -18.79
C GLY A 501 17.40 -1.25 -18.76
N LYS A 502 16.34 -1.29 -19.58
CA LYS A 502 15.36 -0.19 -19.67
C LYS A 502 14.63 0.07 -18.35
N THR A 503 14.18 -0.97 -17.66
CA THR A 503 13.51 -0.79 -16.37
C THR A 503 14.45 -0.18 -15.33
N THR A 504 15.72 -0.62 -15.30
CA THR A 504 16.70 -0.06 -14.36
C THR A 504 16.96 1.42 -14.64
N ASP A 505 17.08 1.80 -15.91
CA ASP A 505 17.27 3.20 -16.30
C ASP A 505 16.07 4.06 -15.94
N ILE A 506 14.85 3.56 -16.16
CA ILE A 506 13.61 4.24 -15.75
C ILE A 506 13.61 4.48 -14.23
N LEU A 507 13.87 3.44 -13.43
CA LEU A 507 13.85 3.55 -11.97
C LEU A 507 14.96 4.48 -11.44
N ARG A 508 16.13 4.55 -12.11
CA ARG A 508 17.19 5.51 -11.77
C ARG A 508 16.79 6.96 -12.05
N ILE A 509 16.17 7.22 -13.21
CA ILE A 509 15.64 8.55 -13.55
C ILE A 509 14.62 9.01 -12.51
N GLU A 510 13.87 8.05 -11.99
CA GLU A 510 12.87 8.18 -10.93
C GLU A 510 13.45 8.36 -9.51
N GLY A 511 14.78 8.51 -9.38
CA GLY A 511 15.43 8.83 -8.12
C GLY A 511 15.62 7.65 -7.16
N LEU A 512 15.39 6.41 -7.60
CA LEU A 512 15.83 5.23 -6.85
C LEU A 512 17.35 5.07 -6.98
N GLN A 513 18.05 5.31 -5.88
CA GLN A 513 19.52 5.18 -5.83
C GLN A 513 19.99 3.80 -5.35
N ASP A 514 19.13 3.03 -4.66
CA ASP A 514 19.38 1.65 -4.19
C ASP A 514 19.21 0.63 -5.33
N LEU A 515 19.86 0.89 -6.47
CA LEU A 515 19.81 0.02 -7.66
C LEU A 515 21.24 -0.34 -8.06
N GLY A 516 21.65 -1.57 -7.72
CA GLY A 516 22.95 -2.10 -8.11
C GLY A 516 23.20 -2.01 -9.62
N ARG A 517 24.47 -2.01 -10.06
CA ARG A 517 24.79 -2.07 -11.49
C ARG A 517 24.26 -3.39 -12.08
N ILE A 518 23.71 -3.34 -13.31
CA ILE A 518 23.47 -4.57 -14.08
C ILE A 518 24.82 -5.06 -14.61
N PRO A 519 25.26 -6.28 -14.27
CA PRO A 519 26.50 -6.83 -14.81
C PRO A 519 26.41 -7.08 -16.32
N ASP A 520 27.55 -7.01 -17.01
CA ASP A 520 27.59 -7.25 -18.45
C ASP A 520 27.25 -8.72 -18.79
N TRP A 521 26.74 -8.98 -20.01
CA TRP A 521 26.37 -10.34 -20.46
C TRP A 521 27.49 -11.37 -20.27
N ARG A 522 28.75 -10.98 -20.50
CA ARG A 522 29.94 -11.85 -20.32
C ARG A 522 30.11 -12.36 -18.88
N THR A 523 29.59 -11.63 -17.91
CA THR A 523 29.62 -11.99 -16.48
C THR A 523 28.37 -12.77 -16.09
N ILE A 524 27.22 -12.44 -16.66
CA ILE A 524 25.95 -13.13 -16.39
C ILE A 524 25.93 -14.53 -17.00
N ALA A 525 26.29 -14.66 -18.29
CA ALA A 525 26.13 -15.89 -19.05
C ALA A 525 26.75 -17.14 -18.38
N PRO A 526 27.98 -17.09 -17.84
CA PRO A 526 28.59 -18.25 -17.17
C PRO A 526 27.84 -18.74 -15.92
N THR A 527 27.00 -17.90 -15.31
CA THR A 527 26.27 -18.24 -14.07
C THR A 527 24.94 -18.94 -14.34
N LEU A 528 24.36 -18.76 -15.52
CA LEU A 528 22.97 -19.15 -15.82
C LEU A 528 22.74 -20.66 -15.74
N ALA A 529 23.68 -21.48 -16.19
CA ALA A 529 23.57 -22.94 -16.10
C ALA A 529 23.46 -23.40 -14.62
N SER A 530 24.35 -22.88 -13.75
CA SER A 530 24.35 -23.19 -12.32
C SER A 530 23.06 -22.71 -11.62
N ILE A 531 22.54 -21.54 -12.00
CA ILE A 531 21.28 -21.02 -11.48
C ILE A 531 20.11 -21.91 -11.91
N ALA A 532 20.03 -22.29 -13.19
CA ALA A 532 18.96 -23.15 -13.70
C ALA A 532 18.91 -24.52 -13.00
N ASP A 533 20.06 -25.07 -12.60
CA ASP A 533 20.14 -26.31 -11.81
C ASP A 533 19.69 -26.12 -10.36
N ARG A 534 19.96 -24.96 -9.75
CA ARG A 534 19.58 -24.64 -8.36
C ARG A 534 18.09 -24.39 -8.22
N VAL A 535 17.43 -23.86 -9.25
CA VAL A 535 15.99 -23.54 -9.22
C VAL A 535 15.14 -24.79 -8.98
N ARG A 536 14.31 -24.74 -7.93
CA ARG A 536 13.37 -25.80 -7.56
C ARG A 536 11.94 -25.40 -7.91
N LEU A 537 11.19 -26.31 -8.51
CA LEU A 537 9.75 -26.14 -8.73
C LEU A 537 8.98 -26.75 -7.55
N LYS A 538 8.03 -26.00 -7.00
CA LYS A 538 7.20 -26.43 -5.86
C LYS A 538 5.73 -26.18 -6.13
N GLU A 539 4.92 -27.21 -5.89
CA GLU A 539 3.46 -27.14 -5.91
C GLU A 539 2.94 -26.85 -4.51
N ILE A 540 2.02 -25.90 -4.36
CA ILE A 540 1.49 -25.45 -3.07
C ILE A 540 -0.01 -25.76 -3.00
N ASN A 541 -0.33 -26.97 -2.52
CA ASN A 541 -1.69 -27.55 -2.56
C ASN A 541 -2.42 -27.56 -1.21
N GLY A 542 -1.70 -27.26 -0.13
CA GLY A 542 -2.26 -27.07 1.19
C GLY A 542 -2.22 -28.25 2.15
N GLN A 543 -1.35 -29.22 1.92
CA GLN A 543 -0.97 -30.20 2.94
C GLN A 543 0.14 -29.66 3.86
N ALA A 544 0.34 -30.29 5.02
CA ALA A 544 1.29 -29.85 6.04
C ALA A 544 2.77 -29.83 5.60
N GLY A 545 3.10 -30.51 4.49
CA GLY A 545 4.45 -30.54 3.89
C GLY A 545 4.68 -29.51 2.77
N ASP A 546 3.70 -28.66 2.46
CA ASP A 546 3.76 -27.70 1.34
C ASP A 546 4.30 -26.32 1.76
N VAL A 547 4.76 -26.16 3.00
CA VAL A 547 5.38 -24.92 3.46
C VAL A 547 6.82 -24.89 2.95
N LEU A 548 7.22 -23.78 2.33
CA LEU A 548 8.63 -23.55 2.00
C LEU A 548 9.40 -23.52 3.33
N ASP A 549 10.15 -24.58 3.58
CA ASP A 549 10.91 -24.74 4.81
C ASP A 549 12.21 -23.92 4.73
N TYR A 550 12.04 -22.59 4.80
CA TYR A 550 13.14 -21.64 4.79
C TYR A 550 14.12 -21.87 5.95
N GLU A 551 13.66 -22.44 7.08
CA GLU A 551 14.51 -22.73 8.23
C GLU A 551 15.63 -23.72 7.88
N ASN A 552 15.33 -24.74 7.08
CA ASN A 552 16.34 -25.72 6.62
C ASN A 552 17.36 -25.12 5.64
N PHE A 553 17.12 -23.93 5.09
CA PHE A 553 18.01 -23.26 4.13
C PHE A 553 18.57 -21.93 4.68
N LYS A 554 18.48 -21.69 6.00
CA LYS A 554 19.09 -20.52 6.65
C LYS A 554 20.61 -20.54 6.38
N GLY A 555 21.11 -19.45 5.80
CA GLY A 555 22.53 -19.29 5.43
C GLY A 555 22.92 -19.83 4.04
N GLU A 556 22.04 -20.57 3.35
CA GLU A 556 22.32 -21.07 1.99
C GLU A 556 21.46 -20.42 0.90
N GLY A 557 20.26 -19.92 1.24
CA GLY A 557 19.31 -19.36 0.28
C GLY A 557 18.65 -20.42 -0.60
N ILE A 558 17.45 -20.11 -1.14
CA ILE A 558 16.71 -21.02 -2.03
C ILE A 558 16.17 -20.27 -3.23
N ASP A 559 16.29 -20.85 -4.41
CA ASP A 559 15.70 -20.35 -5.65
C ASP A 559 14.48 -21.21 -6.00
N VAL A 560 13.27 -20.66 -5.88
CA VAL A 560 12.03 -21.44 -5.98
C VAL A 560 10.99 -20.83 -6.91
N ILE A 561 10.38 -21.66 -7.76
CA ILE A 561 9.16 -21.33 -8.50
C ILE A 561 8.00 -22.02 -7.78
N ALA A 562 7.05 -21.24 -7.25
CA ALA A 562 5.88 -21.72 -6.54
C ALA A 562 4.64 -21.64 -7.43
N VAL A 563 4.00 -22.78 -7.68
CA VAL A 563 2.75 -22.90 -8.44
C VAL A 563 1.61 -23.23 -7.47
N GLY A 564 0.53 -22.45 -7.49
CA GLY A 564 -0.60 -22.72 -6.61
C GLY A 564 -1.76 -21.74 -6.67
N GLY A 565 -2.67 -21.89 -5.69
CA GLY A 565 -3.98 -21.23 -5.66
C GLY A 565 -4.21 -20.34 -4.44
N ASP A 566 -5.34 -20.57 -3.76
CA ASP A 566 -5.81 -19.72 -2.65
C ASP A 566 -4.81 -19.62 -1.47
N LYS A 567 -4.02 -20.65 -1.17
CA LYS A 567 -3.01 -20.56 -0.11
C LYS A 567 -1.82 -19.68 -0.46
N LEU A 568 -1.48 -19.53 -1.74
CA LEU A 568 -0.47 -18.57 -2.18
C LEU A 568 -1.00 -17.13 -2.15
N SER A 569 -2.32 -16.95 -2.29
CA SER A 569 -2.95 -15.64 -2.18
C SER A 569 -2.99 -15.10 -0.74
N ARG A 570 -3.11 -15.97 0.27
CA ARG A 570 -3.24 -15.57 1.68
C ARG A 570 -2.34 -16.39 2.61
N GLY A 571 -1.34 -15.73 3.18
CA GLY A 571 -0.65 -16.20 4.38
C GLY A 571 0.52 -17.15 4.22
N LEU A 572 1.07 -17.29 3.01
CA LEU A 572 2.41 -17.80 2.82
C LEU A 572 3.35 -16.62 2.53
N THR A 573 4.42 -16.49 3.32
CA THR A 573 5.49 -15.53 3.03
C THR A 573 6.36 -16.13 1.93
N LEU A 574 6.45 -15.45 0.78
CA LEU A 574 7.40 -15.78 -0.29
C LEU A 574 8.59 -14.82 -0.17
N GLU A 575 9.62 -15.26 0.55
CA GLU A 575 10.84 -14.47 0.73
C GLU A 575 11.57 -14.33 -0.61
N GLY A 576 12.11 -13.13 -0.87
CA GLY A 576 12.82 -12.84 -2.11
C GLY A 576 11.96 -12.87 -3.39
N LEU A 577 10.65 -12.58 -3.28
CA LEU A 577 9.76 -12.59 -4.45
C LEU A 577 10.23 -11.59 -5.50
N THR A 578 10.64 -12.14 -6.64
CA THR A 578 11.25 -11.39 -7.73
C THR A 578 10.35 -11.36 -8.96
N VAL A 579 9.79 -12.50 -9.38
CA VAL A 579 8.87 -12.56 -10.55
C VAL A 579 7.51 -13.08 -10.13
N SER A 580 6.44 -12.43 -10.58
CA SER A 580 5.06 -12.87 -10.35
C SER A 580 4.33 -13.01 -11.67
N TYR A 581 3.80 -14.20 -11.97
CA TYR A 581 2.91 -14.46 -13.09
C TYR A 581 1.48 -14.67 -12.58
N PHE A 582 0.65 -13.65 -12.74
CA PHE A 582 -0.62 -13.50 -12.05
C PHE A 582 -1.76 -13.24 -13.04
N ALA A 583 -2.54 -14.29 -13.35
CA ALA A 583 -3.64 -14.23 -14.32
C ALA A 583 -5.02 -14.46 -13.68
N ARG A 584 -5.06 -14.77 -12.38
CA ARG A 584 -6.32 -15.06 -11.69
C ARG A 584 -7.09 -13.77 -11.40
N GLN A 585 -8.30 -13.69 -11.94
CA GLN A 585 -9.21 -12.58 -11.70
C GLN A 585 -10.11 -12.82 -10.48
N THR A 586 -10.35 -11.77 -9.71
CA THR A 586 -11.38 -11.71 -8.66
C THR A 586 -12.03 -10.33 -8.66
N GLU A 587 -13.31 -10.26 -8.33
CA GLU A 587 -14.09 -9.01 -8.32
C GLU A 587 -13.95 -8.22 -7.00
N MET A 588 -12.98 -8.57 -6.16
CA MET A 588 -12.94 -8.22 -4.74
C MET A 588 -11.65 -7.48 -4.36
N TYR A 589 -11.76 -6.26 -3.84
CA TYR A 589 -10.60 -5.43 -3.46
C TYR A 589 -9.73 -6.09 -2.39
N ASP A 590 -10.36 -6.51 -1.29
CA ASP A 590 -9.69 -7.15 -0.15
C ASP A 590 -8.81 -8.32 -0.60
N THR A 591 -9.32 -9.10 -1.55
CA THR A 591 -8.68 -10.29 -2.07
C THR A 591 -7.54 -9.92 -3.02
N LEU A 592 -7.74 -8.95 -3.92
CA LEU A 592 -6.69 -8.49 -4.84
C LEU A 592 -5.49 -7.88 -4.10
N LEU A 593 -5.71 -6.97 -3.16
CA LEU A 593 -4.60 -6.36 -2.41
C LEU A 593 -3.82 -7.38 -1.58
N GLN A 594 -4.51 -8.34 -0.96
CA GLN A 594 -3.83 -9.40 -0.21
C GLN A 594 -3.06 -10.37 -1.13
N MET A 595 -3.47 -10.51 -2.39
CA MET A 595 -2.75 -11.24 -3.43
C MET A 595 -1.50 -10.51 -3.93
N GLY A 596 -1.43 -9.17 -3.77
CA GLY A 596 -0.33 -8.31 -4.19
C GLY A 596 0.97 -8.51 -3.40
N ARG A 597 1.52 -9.73 -3.40
CA ARG A 597 2.75 -10.09 -2.65
C ARG A 597 4.01 -9.44 -3.24
N TRP A 598 3.92 -8.88 -4.43
CA TRP A 598 4.98 -8.11 -5.08
C TRP A 598 5.18 -6.71 -4.46
N PHE A 599 4.24 -6.24 -3.64
CA PHE A 599 4.48 -5.09 -2.76
C PHE A 599 5.45 -5.45 -1.63
N GLY A 600 6.09 -4.47 -0.99
CA GLY A 600 7.02 -4.69 0.11
C GLY A 600 8.40 -4.08 -0.12
N TYR A 601 9.33 -4.36 0.79
CA TYR A 601 10.72 -3.92 0.68
C TYR A 601 11.49 -4.81 -0.31
N ARG A 602 12.36 -4.20 -1.14
CA ARG A 602 13.16 -4.87 -2.18
C ARG A 602 14.59 -4.27 -2.27
N PRO A 603 15.35 -4.26 -1.16
CA PRO A 603 16.63 -3.56 -1.08
C PRO A 603 17.64 -4.13 -2.09
N GLY A 604 18.19 -3.27 -2.95
CA GLY A 604 19.18 -3.63 -3.97
C GLY A 604 18.70 -4.49 -5.15
N TYR A 605 17.41 -4.83 -5.25
CA TYR A 605 16.90 -5.67 -6.35
C TYR A 605 15.52 -5.32 -6.92
N LEU A 606 14.93 -4.18 -6.56
CA LEU A 606 13.62 -3.76 -7.06
C LEU A 606 13.55 -3.68 -8.60
N ASP A 607 14.64 -3.25 -9.24
CA ASP A 607 14.78 -3.17 -10.70
C ASP A 607 14.75 -4.52 -11.41
N LEU A 608 14.95 -5.61 -10.67
CA LEU A 608 14.88 -6.98 -11.18
C LEU A 608 13.48 -7.60 -11.02
N CYS A 609 12.57 -6.94 -10.30
CA CYS A 609 11.25 -7.46 -10.03
C CYS A 609 10.32 -7.33 -11.26
N ARG A 610 9.51 -8.35 -11.55
CA ARG A 610 8.53 -8.32 -12.65
C ARG A 610 7.16 -8.84 -12.25
N LEU A 611 6.12 -8.09 -12.61
CA LEU A 611 4.73 -8.51 -12.49
C LEU A 611 4.14 -8.75 -13.88
N TYR A 612 4.02 -10.01 -14.26
CA TYR A 612 3.28 -10.45 -15.43
C TYR A 612 1.80 -10.58 -15.05
N THR A 613 0.94 -9.69 -15.54
CA THR A 613 -0.50 -9.73 -15.23
C THR A 613 -1.36 -9.27 -16.41
N THR A 614 -2.68 -9.49 -16.34
CA THR A 614 -3.60 -9.09 -17.41
C THR A 614 -3.96 -7.62 -17.29
N SER A 615 -4.27 -6.96 -18.42
CA SER A 615 -4.76 -5.58 -18.50
C SER A 615 -5.92 -5.28 -17.54
N ILE A 616 -6.86 -6.21 -17.39
CA ILE A 616 -8.00 -6.09 -16.46
C ILE A 616 -7.55 -6.06 -14.99
N LEU A 617 -6.51 -6.83 -14.64
CA LEU A 617 -5.99 -6.88 -13.28
C LEU A 617 -5.13 -5.66 -12.97
N GLU A 618 -4.36 -5.18 -13.95
CA GLU A 618 -3.65 -3.90 -13.87
C GLU A 618 -4.64 -2.76 -13.59
N GLU A 619 -5.69 -2.59 -14.40
CA GLU A 619 -6.76 -1.60 -14.17
C GLU A 619 -7.41 -1.76 -12.79
N ALA A 620 -7.62 -3.01 -12.35
CA ALA A 620 -8.18 -3.27 -11.03
C ALA A 620 -7.24 -2.83 -9.91
N PHE A 621 -5.93 -3.11 -10.01
CA PHE A 621 -4.95 -2.67 -9.02
C PHE A 621 -4.76 -1.15 -9.02
N GLU A 622 -4.79 -0.50 -10.18
CA GLU A 622 -4.80 0.97 -10.29
C GLU A 622 -5.99 1.56 -9.53
N HIS A 623 -7.20 1.05 -9.80
CA HIS A 623 -8.40 1.57 -9.15
C HIS A 623 -8.41 1.31 -7.65
N ILE A 624 -7.94 0.13 -7.22
CA ILE A 624 -7.83 -0.17 -5.79
C ILE A 624 -6.80 0.73 -5.11
N ALA A 625 -5.68 1.01 -5.78
CA ALA A 625 -4.68 1.94 -5.27
C ALA A 625 -5.35 3.30 -4.99
N VAL A 626 -6.11 3.86 -5.95
CA VAL A 626 -6.88 5.12 -5.78
C VAL A 626 -7.81 5.04 -4.58
N ALA A 627 -8.65 3.99 -4.51
CA ALA A 627 -9.64 3.86 -3.45
C ALA A 627 -9.01 3.69 -2.06
N SER A 628 -7.87 2.98 -1.97
CA SER A 628 -7.11 2.82 -0.73
C SER A 628 -6.44 4.11 -0.29
N ASP A 629 -5.87 4.87 -1.22
CA ASP A 629 -5.25 6.17 -0.94
C ASP A 629 -6.30 7.20 -0.50
N GLU A 630 -7.44 7.28 -1.18
CA GLU A 630 -8.55 8.14 -0.80
C GLU A 630 -9.08 7.81 0.60
N LEU A 631 -9.28 6.53 0.91
CA LEU A 631 -9.73 6.12 2.24
C LEU A 631 -8.71 6.47 3.33
N ARG A 632 -7.41 6.40 3.03
CA ARG A 632 -6.37 6.83 3.98
C ARG A 632 -6.36 8.33 4.17
N ARG A 633 -6.54 9.11 3.10
CA ARG A 633 -6.70 10.57 3.21
C ARG A 633 -7.94 10.94 4.04
N GLU A 634 -9.02 10.18 3.95
CA GLU A 634 -10.19 10.34 4.83
C GLU A 634 -9.83 10.09 6.30
N PHE A 635 -8.99 9.08 6.59
CA PHE A 635 -8.44 8.92 7.95
C PHE A 635 -7.58 10.13 8.35
N ASP A 636 -6.66 10.58 7.51
CA ASP A 636 -5.81 11.72 7.87
C ASP A 636 -6.65 13.01 8.07
N TYR A 637 -7.73 13.18 7.31
CA TYR A 637 -8.69 14.27 7.47
C TYR A 637 -9.49 14.17 8.78
N MET A 638 -10.07 13.00 9.08
CA MET A 638 -10.76 12.74 10.36
C MET A 638 -9.86 13.00 11.57
N GLN A 639 -8.56 12.67 11.47
CA GLN A 639 -7.58 12.99 12.51
C GLN A 639 -7.46 14.50 12.70
N SER A 640 -7.35 15.26 11.61
CA SER A 640 -7.21 16.72 11.69
C SER A 640 -8.38 17.37 12.42
N LEU A 641 -9.57 16.77 12.32
CA LEU A 641 -10.78 17.17 13.03
C LEU A 641 -10.88 16.63 14.46
N ARG A 642 -10.05 15.65 14.83
CA ARG A 642 -10.13 14.89 16.09
C ARG A 642 -11.56 14.37 16.29
N ILE A 643 -11.98 13.41 15.49
CA ILE A 643 -13.32 12.78 15.62
C ILE A 643 -13.15 11.26 15.70
N ARG A 644 -14.00 10.58 16.49
CA ARG A 644 -13.97 9.12 16.61
C ARG A 644 -14.61 8.44 15.39
N PRO A 645 -14.22 7.19 15.07
CA PRO A 645 -14.87 6.43 14.01
C PRO A 645 -16.37 6.19 14.21
N ILE A 646 -16.87 6.20 15.45
CA ILE A 646 -18.31 6.06 15.74
C ILE A 646 -19.11 7.34 15.44
N ASP A 647 -18.43 8.49 15.34
CA ASP A 647 -19.03 9.81 15.15
C ASP A 647 -18.65 10.42 13.77
N TYR A 648 -18.17 9.59 12.84
CA TYR A 648 -17.81 10.02 11.49
C TYR A 648 -18.19 8.99 10.43
N GLY A 649 -18.98 9.42 9.44
CA GLY A 649 -19.33 8.63 8.27
C GLY A 649 -18.15 8.34 7.34
N LEU A 650 -17.73 7.07 7.24
CA LEU A 650 -16.70 6.65 6.30
C LEU A 650 -17.30 6.20 4.96
N LYS A 651 -16.63 6.56 3.86
CA LYS A 651 -17.00 6.22 2.48
C LYS A 651 -15.84 5.59 1.72
N VAL A 652 -16.15 4.71 0.78
CA VAL A 652 -15.18 4.05 -0.10
C VAL A 652 -15.64 4.17 -1.56
N LEU A 653 -14.77 4.62 -2.44
CA LEU A 653 -15.06 4.80 -3.86
C LEU A 653 -15.49 3.46 -4.49
N SER A 654 -16.65 3.46 -5.16
CA SER A 654 -17.20 2.26 -5.80
C SER A 654 -16.71 2.08 -7.25
N HIS A 655 -16.65 0.83 -7.71
CA HIS A 655 -16.38 0.47 -9.10
C HIS A 655 -17.56 -0.28 -9.74
N GLU A 656 -17.69 -0.23 -11.06
CA GLU A 656 -18.77 -0.94 -11.78
C GLU A 656 -18.68 -2.47 -11.65
N ARG A 657 -17.45 -3.01 -11.59
CA ARG A 657 -17.18 -4.46 -11.56
C ARG A 657 -16.53 -4.95 -10.28
N LEU A 658 -15.84 -4.08 -9.57
CA LEU A 658 -15.06 -4.45 -8.38
C LEU A 658 -15.78 -3.98 -7.12
N LYS A 659 -15.69 -4.78 -6.06
CA LYS A 659 -16.38 -4.55 -4.79
C LYS A 659 -15.35 -4.42 -3.67
N ALA A 660 -15.53 -3.41 -2.82
CA ALA A 660 -14.64 -3.16 -1.68
C ALA A 660 -14.50 -4.37 -0.74
N THR A 661 -15.61 -5.07 -0.48
CA THR A 661 -15.60 -6.40 0.14
C THR A 661 -16.87 -7.20 -0.22
N ALA A 662 -16.98 -8.43 0.27
CA ALA A 662 -18.00 -9.40 -0.12
C ALA A 662 -19.39 -8.88 0.23
N ALA A 663 -20.40 -9.23 -0.57
CA ALA A 663 -21.77 -8.74 -0.35
C ALA A 663 -22.31 -9.08 1.05
N ASN A 664 -21.98 -10.26 1.58
CA ASN A 664 -22.35 -10.67 2.93
C ASN A 664 -21.62 -9.88 4.04
N LYS A 665 -20.44 -9.32 3.77
CA LYS A 665 -19.67 -8.44 4.68
C LYS A 665 -20.09 -6.97 4.61
N ARG A 666 -20.97 -6.60 3.66
CA ARG A 666 -21.46 -5.23 3.44
C ARG A 666 -22.97 -5.09 3.66
N LYS A 667 -23.60 -6.02 4.40
CA LYS A 667 -25.06 -5.99 4.62
C LYS A 667 -25.56 -4.68 5.25
N HIS A 668 -24.69 -3.99 5.98
CA HIS A 668 -24.96 -2.69 6.64
C HIS A 668 -24.36 -1.49 5.93
N ALA A 669 -23.73 -1.73 4.78
CA ALA A 669 -23.24 -0.68 3.91
C ALA A 669 -24.26 -0.45 2.80
N ALA A 670 -24.50 0.81 2.47
CA ALA A 670 -25.33 1.17 1.34
C ALA A 670 -24.43 1.67 0.21
N ASP A 671 -24.65 1.16 -1.00
CA ASP A 671 -24.14 1.82 -2.21
C ASP A 671 -25.06 3.02 -2.46
N ILE A 672 -24.63 4.20 -2.02
CA ILE A 672 -25.37 5.43 -2.24
C ILE A 672 -24.70 6.25 -3.33
N LEU A 673 -25.52 6.98 -4.07
CA LEU A 673 -25.04 8.10 -4.85
C LEU A 673 -24.64 9.17 -3.83
N ILE A 674 -23.35 9.27 -3.50
CA ILE A 674 -22.89 10.45 -2.78
C ILE A 674 -22.71 11.51 -3.84
N TYR A 675 -23.42 12.61 -3.65
CA TYR A 675 -23.02 13.83 -4.29
C TYR A 675 -21.60 14.14 -3.76
N ASP A 676 -20.54 14.04 -4.57
CA ASP A 676 -19.14 14.40 -4.31
C ASP A 676 -18.72 15.64 -5.10
N THR A 677 -17.96 16.54 -4.50
CA THR A 677 -17.67 17.87 -5.09
C THR A 677 -16.31 17.88 -5.80
N TYR A 678 -16.19 18.71 -6.84
CA TYR A 678 -14.88 19.06 -7.39
C TYR A 678 -14.14 20.09 -6.54
N ALA A 679 -14.80 20.69 -5.54
CA ALA A 679 -14.21 21.70 -4.66
C ALA A 679 -12.94 21.18 -3.96
N GLY A 680 -11.90 22.01 -3.92
CA GLY A 680 -10.61 21.70 -3.32
C GLY A 680 -9.76 20.69 -4.12
N LYS A 681 -10.19 20.27 -5.31
CA LYS A 681 -9.51 19.25 -6.12
C LYS A 681 -9.03 19.80 -7.46
N VAL A 682 -8.03 19.13 -8.04
CA VAL A 682 -7.63 19.32 -9.44
C VAL A 682 -8.23 18.20 -10.29
N SER A 683 -8.80 18.54 -11.44
CA SER A 683 -9.38 17.58 -12.40
C SER A 683 -8.77 17.81 -13.77
N GLU A 684 -8.18 16.78 -14.39
CA GLU A 684 -7.38 16.93 -15.63
C GLU A 684 -7.65 15.83 -16.66
N THR A 685 -7.61 16.17 -17.96
CA THR A 685 -7.73 15.19 -19.04
C THR A 685 -6.45 14.36 -19.15
N LYS A 686 -6.59 13.04 -19.06
CA LYS A 686 -5.49 12.07 -19.15
C LYS A 686 -5.54 11.20 -20.42
N SER A 687 -6.70 11.07 -21.06
CA SER A 687 -6.89 10.29 -22.28
C SER A 687 -7.24 11.21 -23.44
N PHE A 688 -6.64 10.98 -24.61
CA PHE A 688 -6.83 11.77 -25.82
C PHE A 688 -7.20 10.88 -27.00
N SER A 689 -8.24 11.30 -27.71
CA SER A 689 -8.60 10.72 -29.00
C SER A 689 -7.64 11.26 -30.08
N LEU A 690 -7.17 10.38 -30.97
CA LEU A 690 -6.50 10.78 -32.20
C LEU A 690 -7.47 10.88 -33.38
N ASP A 691 -8.79 10.76 -33.14
CA ASP A 691 -9.82 10.99 -34.15
C ASP A 691 -9.77 12.44 -34.63
N LYS A 692 -9.60 12.60 -35.96
CA LYS A 692 -9.45 13.91 -36.60
C LYS A 692 -10.60 14.86 -36.30
N THR A 693 -11.83 14.37 -36.24
CA THR A 693 -13.02 15.18 -35.95
C THR A 693 -12.95 15.76 -34.54
N VAL A 694 -12.55 14.94 -33.57
CA VAL A 694 -12.38 15.36 -32.17
C VAL A 694 -11.26 16.38 -32.04
N LEU A 695 -10.13 16.18 -32.74
CA LEU A 695 -9.01 17.12 -32.75
C LEU A 695 -9.39 18.48 -33.36
N GLU A 696 -10.10 18.48 -34.49
CA GLU A 696 -10.60 19.72 -35.12
C GLU A 696 -11.57 20.48 -34.21
N ASN A 697 -12.56 19.77 -33.64
CA ASN A 697 -13.51 20.35 -32.69
C ASN A 697 -12.82 20.97 -31.48
N ASN A 698 -11.89 20.25 -30.86
CA ASN A 698 -11.18 20.72 -29.66
C ASN A 698 -10.25 21.90 -29.95
N ARG A 699 -9.57 21.90 -31.11
CA ARG A 699 -8.80 23.05 -31.60
C ARG A 699 -9.70 24.28 -31.77
N ASP A 700 -10.87 24.11 -32.39
CA ASP A 700 -11.78 25.23 -32.69
C ASP A 700 -12.47 25.78 -31.44
N ALA A 701 -12.80 24.91 -30.47
CA ALA A 701 -13.25 25.32 -29.14
C ALA A 701 -12.19 26.18 -28.45
N LEU A 702 -10.92 25.73 -28.45
CA LEU A 702 -9.81 26.50 -27.89
C LEU A 702 -9.60 27.82 -28.64
N ALA A 703 -9.63 27.81 -29.98
CA ALA A 703 -9.47 29.02 -30.78
C ALA A 703 -10.56 30.06 -30.48
N SER A 704 -11.80 29.62 -30.24
CA SER A 704 -12.92 30.48 -29.89
C SER A 704 -12.74 31.10 -28.50
N LEU A 705 -12.33 30.30 -27.51
CA LEU A 705 -12.00 30.79 -26.16
C LEU A 705 -10.91 31.86 -26.22
N LEU A 706 -9.80 31.59 -26.91
CA LEU A 706 -8.65 32.51 -26.99
C LEU A 706 -9.01 33.83 -27.71
N LYS A 707 -9.83 33.78 -28.76
CA LYS A 707 -10.34 34.98 -29.43
C LYS A 707 -11.21 35.82 -28.49
N ALA A 708 -12.07 35.18 -27.70
CA ALA A 708 -12.94 35.86 -26.74
C ALA A 708 -12.16 36.48 -25.57
N LEU A 709 -11.09 35.84 -25.11
CA LEU A 709 -10.20 36.37 -24.06
C LEU A 709 -9.40 37.60 -24.52
N GLY A 710 -9.04 37.66 -25.81
CA GLY A 710 -8.32 38.78 -26.39
C GLY A 710 -6.85 38.91 -25.95
N VAL A 711 -6.08 39.72 -26.68
CA VAL A 711 -4.63 39.91 -26.46
C VAL A 711 -4.33 40.93 -25.36
N SER A 712 -5.25 41.86 -25.09
CA SER A 712 -5.11 42.98 -24.15
C SER A 712 -5.27 42.60 -22.67
N GLY A 713 -5.77 41.40 -22.36
CA GLY A 713 -5.97 40.90 -20.99
C GLY A 713 -4.82 40.06 -20.42
N LYS A 714 -3.68 39.98 -21.13
CA LYS A 714 -2.53 39.16 -20.75
C LYS A 714 -1.77 39.80 -19.58
N SER A 715 -1.69 39.11 -18.45
CA SER A 715 -0.71 39.46 -17.40
C SER A 715 0.66 38.88 -17.77
N THR A 716 1.74 39.60 -17.47
CA THR A 716 3.09 39.01 -17.45
C THR A 716 3.11 37.83 -16.47
N SER A 717 3.73 36.73 -16.90
CA SER A 717 3.92 35.50 -16.15
C SER A 717 4.44 35.77 -14.73
N PRO A 718 3.99 35.03 -13.69
CA PRO A 718 4.60 35.16 -12.38
C PRO A 718 6.09 34.77 -12.45
N LEU A 719 6.90 35.58 -11.78
CA LEU A 719 8.30 35.32 -11.47
C LEU A 719 8.35 34.99 -9.98
N TYR A 720 8.88 33.83 -9.63
CA TYR A 720 9.06 33.46 -8.23
C TYR A 720 10.54 33.20 -7.93
N THR A 721 10.97 33.60 -6.73
CA THR A 721 12.36 33.52 -6.27
C THR A 721 12.44 32.65 -5.02
N SER A 722 13.06 31.47 -5.13
CA SER A 722 13.38 30.59 -3.98
C SER A 722 14.87 30.64 -3.70
N GLY A 723 15.31 31.42 -2.71
CA GLY A 723 16.74 31.67 -2.50
C GLY A 723 17.36 32.29 -3.76
N ASP A 724 18.45 31.71 -4.28
CA ASP A 724 19.12 32.20 -5.50
C ASP A 724 18.46 31.76 -6.83
N ARG A 725 17.37 30.99 -6.79
CA ARG A 725 16.70 30.48 -8.00
C ARG A 725 15.47 31.30 -8.36
N VAL A 726 15.57 32.10 -9.43
CA VAL A 726 14.42 32.69 -10.12
C VAL A 726 13.85 31.66 -11.09
N ARG A 727 12.55 31.33 -10.96
CA ARG A 727 11.83 30.46 -11.89
C ARG A 727 10.71 31.24 -12.58
N SER A 728 10.84 31.44 -13.88
CA SER A 728 9.87 32.14 -14.74
C SER A 728 8.96 31.15 -15.48
N TYR A 729 7.72 31.53 -15.77
CA TYR A 729 6.88 30.87 -16.78
C TYR A 729 6.99 31.61 -18.10
N ASP A 730 8.22 31.73 -18.59
CA ASP A 730 8.48 32.45 -19.83
C ASP A 730 7.63 31.84 -20.96
N LYS A 731 6.97 32.71 -21.73
CA LYS A 731 6.09 32.37 -22.86
C LYS A 731 4.71 31.80 -22.51
N SER A 732 4.41 31.38 -21.28
CA SER A 732 3.03 30.99 -20.91
C SER A 732 2.11 32.21 -20.80
N LEU A 733 0.80 32.02 -20.98
CA LEU A 733 -0.16 33.11 -20.99
C LEU A 733 -1.16 32.95 -19.85
N LEU A 734 -1.45 34.04 -19.13
CA LEU A 734 -2.39 34.06 -18.01
C LEU A 734 -3.38 35.22 -18.15
N TRP A 735 -4.67 34.91 -18.03
CA TRP A 735 -5.78 35.85 -17.93
C TRP A 735 -6.43 35.71 -16.57
N LYS A 736 -6.65 36.82 -15.85
CA LYS A 736 -7.31 36.83 -14.54
C LYS A 736 -8.71 37.43 -14.63
N GLY A 737 -9.64 36.92 -13.82
CA GLY A 737 -10.99 37.50 -13.69
C GLY A 737 -11.91 37.25 -14.89
N VAL A 738 -11.66 36.20 -15.67
CA VAL A 738 -12.46 35.74 -16.81
C VAL A 738 -13.86 35.35 -16.34
N HIS A 739 -14.90 35.84 -17.03
CA HIS A 739 -16.29 35.50 -16.67
C HIS A 739 -16.58 34.02 -16.98
N SER A 740 -17.25 33.32 -16.06
CA SER A 740 -17.57 31.88 -16.16
C SER A 740 -18.31 31.49 -17.45
N LYS A 741 -19.10 32.41 -18.01
CA LYS A 741 -19.75 32.27 -19.34
C LYS A 741 -18.79 31.77 -20.42
N LEU A 742 -17.58 32.33 -20.51
CA LEU A 742 -16.60 31.93 -21.53
C LEU A 742 -16.06 30.50 -21.28
N ILE A 743 -15.94 30.11 -20.00
CA ILE A 743 -15.54 28.76 -19.60
C ILE A 743 -16.63 27.75 -19.96
N LEU A 744 -17.89 28.09 -19.69
CA LEU A 744 -19.05 27.25 -19.99
C LEU A 744 -19.25 27.06 -21.50
N GLU A 745 -19.02 28.11 -22.30
CA GLU A 745 -19.04 28.04 -23.77
C GLU A 745 -17.91 27.13 -24.27
N PHE A 746 -16.68 27.29 -23.77
CA PHE A 746 -15.57 26.41 -24.11
C PHE A 746 -15.86 24.94 -23.77
N LEU A 747 -16.33 24.66 -22.55
CA LEU A 747 -16.66 23.29 -22.10
C LEU A 747 -17.88 22.69 -22.80
N SER A 748 -18.73 23.51 -23.42
CA SER A 748 -19.83 23.04 -24.27
C SER A 748 -19.31 22.34 -25.53
N ASP A 749 -18.27 22.92 -26.12
CA ASP A 749 -17.78 22.55 -27.44
C ASP A 749 -16.54 21.64 -27.37
N TYR A 750 -15.85 21.64 -26.23
CA TYR A 750 -14.72 20.76 -25.95
C TYR A 750 -15.18 19.31 -25.65
N GLU A 751 -14.65 18.36 -26.41
CA GLU A 751 -14.96 16.93 -26.32
C GLU A 751 -13.84 16.15 -25.61
N THR A 752 -14.18 15.56 -24.46
CA THR A 752 -13.30 14.65 -23.71
C THR A 752 -13.46 13.21 -24.20
N GLU A 753 -12.38 12.42 -24.14
CA GLU A 753 -12.39 11.00 -24.54
C GLU A 753 -13.42 10.18 -23.74
N LYS A 754 -14.06 9.20 -24.39
CA LYS A 754 -15.26 8.50 -23.88
C LYS A 754 -14.99 7.69 -22.59
N SER A 755 -13.77 7.22 -22.37
CA SER A 755 -13.39 6.51 -21.15
C SER A 755 -13.03 7.43 -19.97
N ALA A 756 -12.92 8.75 -20.18
CA ALA A 756 -12.61 9.71 -19.14
C ALA A 756 -13.79 9.92 -18.17
N ARG A 757 -13.72 9.27 -17.00
CA ARG A 757 -14.79 9.31 -15.97
C ARG A 757 -14.70 10.49 -15.01
N LEU A 758 -13.49 10.92 -14.64
CA LEU A 758 -13.26 11.95 -13.62
C LEU A 758 -13.05 13.36 -14.20
N ALA A 759 -12.49 13.44 -15.40
CA ALA A 759 -12.22 14.68 -16.14
C ALA A 759 -13.01 14.69 -17.44
N ASN A 760 -14.23 15.20 -17.36
CA ASN A 760 -15.20 15.15 -18.44
C ASN A 760 -15.86 16.52 -18.60
N SER A 761 -15.91 17.04 -19.82
CA SER A 761 -16.33 18.42 -20.08
C SER A 761 -17.78 18.69 -19.70
N ARG A 762 -18.69 17.77 -20.02
CA ARG A 762 -20.12 17.85 -19.64
C ARG A 762 -20.27 17.85 -18.12
N LEU A 763 -19.50 17.00 -17.50
CA LEU A 763 -19.44 16.78 -16.06
C LEU A 763 -18.91 18.01 -15.30
N TRP A 764 -17.90 18.70 -15.83
CA TRP A 764 -17.42 19.98 -15.30
C TRP A 764 -18.42 21.11 -15.53
N ARG A 765 -18.95 21.23 -16.75
CA ARG A 765 -19.94 22.25 -17.12
C ARG A 765 -21.17 22.20 -16.22
N SER A 766 -21.72 21.01 -16.01
CA SER A 766 -22.87 20.79 -15.14
C SER A 766 -22.58 21.27 -13.71
N TYR A 767 -21.41 20.92 -13.16
CA TYR A 767 -21.03 21.35 -11.83
C TYR A 767 -20.87 22.88 -11.73
N ILE A 768 -20.23 23.51 -12.71
CA ILE A 768 -20.04 24.97 -12.72
C ILE A 768 -21.37 25.71 -12.78
N LEU A 769 -22.31 25.26 -13.63
CA LEU A 769 -23.66 25.83 -13.71
C LEU A 769 -24.38 25.73 -12.36
N GLU A 770 -24.32 24.56 -11.73
CA GLU A 770 -24.96 24.30 -10.44
C GLU A 770 -24.37 25.18 -9.32
N GLN A 771 -23.05 25.39 -9.27
CA GLN A 771 -22.45 26.35 -8.32
C GLN A 771 -22.88 27.79 -8.60
N LEU A 772 -22.96 28.20 -9.87
CA LEU A 772 -23.34 29.56 -10.23
C LEU A 772 -24.78 29.90 -9.84
N GLU A 773 -25.69 28.95 -10.02
CA GLU A 773 -27.12 29.12 -9.71
C GLU A 773 -27.39 29.17 -8.20
N GLU A 774 -26.68 28.36 -7.42
CA GLU A 774 -27.07 28.05 -6.04
C GLU A 774 -26.20 28.75 -4.98
N SER A 775 -24.86 28.68 -5.11
CA SER A 775 -23.94 29.35 -4.18
C SER A 775 -23.51 30.72 -4.68
N GLY A 776 -23.61 30.96 -6.00
CA GLY A 776 -23.08 32.14 -6.65
C GLY A 776 -21.55 32.15 -6.72
N ASP A 777 -20.91 31.01 -6.44
CA ASP A 777 -19.45 30.80 -6.55
C ASP A 777 -19.03 30.59 -8.02
N LEU A 778 -17.73 30.53 -8.28
CA LEU A 778 -17.15 30.28 -9.61
C LEU A 778 -17.56 31.28 -10.71
N LYS A 779 -18.00 32.49 -10.36
CA LYS A 779 -18.35 33.56 -11.32
C LYS A 779 -17.18 34.05 -12.15
N LYS A 780 -15.98 34.07 -11.54
CA LYS A 780 -14.74 34.54 -12.14
C LYS A 780 -13.71 33.43 -12.12
N TRP A 781 -12.91 33.37 -13.18
CA TRP A 781 -11.92 32.34 -13.44
C TRP A 781 -10.59 32.98 -13.80
N ASN A 782 -9.52 32.27 -13.50
CA ASN A 782 -8.24 32.51 -14.13
C ASN A 782 -8.05 31.45 -15.22
N VAL A 783 -7.47 31.84 -16.36
CA VAL A 783 -7.21 30.94 -17.48
C VAL A 783 -5.72 31.02 -17.81
N ALA A 784 -5.06 29.88 -17.87
CA ALA A 784 -3.66 29.77 -18.22
C ALA A 784 -3.45 28.83 -19.41
N VAL A 785 -2.69 29.29 -20.40
CA VAL A 785 -2.19 28.47 -21.51
C VAL A 785 -0.72 28.21 -21.25
N ILE A 786 -0.39 26.95 -21.01
CA ILE A 786 0.97 26.54 -20.65
C ILE A 786 1.73 26.18 -21.93
N ASN A 787 2.69 27.01 -22.30
CA ASN A 787 3.60 26.75 -23.40
C ASN A 787 4.70 25.77 -22.96
N GLY A 788 5.05 24.83 -23.83
CA GLY A 788 6.14 23.88 -23.57
C GLY A 788 7.53 24.46 -23.85
N ASP A 789 8.55 23.80 -23.30
CA ASP A 789 9.98 24.09 -23.48
C ASP A 789 10.56 23.48 -24.78
N ASP A 790 9.72 22.91 -25.64
CA ASP A 790 10.13 22.22 -26.86
C ASP A 790 10.49 23.23 -27.99
N ASP A 791 11.50 22.88 -28.80
CA ASP A 791 11.92 23.64 -29.99
C ASP A 791 11.02 23.35 -31.22
N GLY A 792 9.94 22.60 -31.02
CA GLY A 792 8.95 22.26 -32.06
C GLY A 792 8.22 23.47 -32.64
N LYS A 793 7.66 23.33 -33.85
CA LYS A 793 6.89 24.40 -34.51
C LYS A 793 5.62 24.71 -33.69
N PRO A 794 5.35 25.99 -33.36
CA PRO A 794 4.14 26.37 -32.64
C PRO A 794 2.89 26.14 -33.49
N PHE A 795 1.80 25.75 -32.83
CA PHE A 795 0.47 25.73 -33.42
C PHE A 795 -0.16 27.11 -33.32
N LYS A 796 -0.73 27.59 -34.44
CA LYS A 796 -1.47 28.84 -34.47
C LYS A 796 -2.93 28.59 -34.11
N VAL A 797 -3.32 28.90 -32.87
CA VAL A 797 -4.68 28.68 -32.34
C VAL A 797 -5.24 29.99 -31.82
N GLY A 798 -6.41 30.41 -32.30
CA GLY A 798 -7.06 31.64 -31.85
C GLY A 798 -6.27 32.93 -32.13
N GLY A 799 -5.32 32.91 -33.07
CA GLY A 799 -4.42 34.04 -33.36
C GLY A 799 -3.16 34.10 -32.49
N LEU A 800 -2.92 33.08 -31.66
CA LEU A 800 -1.75 32.95 -30.79
C LEU A 800 -0.89 31.77 -31.23
N ASP A 801 0.42 31.91 -31.05
CA ASP A 801 1.38 30.83 -31.24
C ASP A 801 1.56 30.07 -29.93
N ILE A 802 1.20 28.77 -29.93
CA ILE A 802 1.24 27.90 -28.75
C ILE A 802 2.17 26.73 -29.05
N THR A 803 3.23 26.56 -28.25
CA THR A 803 4.15 25.44 -28.39
C THR A 803 3.65 24.22 -27.63
N GLY A 804 3.79 23.06 -28.27
CA GLY A 804 3.47 21.78 -27.67
C GLY A 804 4.35 21.50 -26.45
N ARG A 805 3.81 20.79 -25.45
CA ARG A 805 4.58 20.30 -24.31
C ARG A 805 4.72 18.80 -24.43
N VAL A 806 5.97 18.33 -24.45
CA VAL A 806 6.23 16.88 -24.50
C VAL A 806 5.68 16.23 -23.23
N ARG A 807 4.73 15.31 -23.43
CA ARG A 807 4.19 14.41 -22.40
C ARG A 807 4.31 13.00 -22.96
N ARG A 808 5.08 12.13 -22.29
CA ARG A 808 5.28 10.77 -22.78
C ARG A 808 3.94 10.01 -22.69
N PRO A 809 3.47 9.38 -23.79
CA PRO A 809 2.33 8.47 -23.72
C PRO A 809 2.69 7.27 -22.84
N ASP A 810 1.74 6.86 -22.01
CA ASP A 810 1.87 5.72 -21.11
C ASP A 810 1.36 4.43 -21.76
N ILE A 811 0.28 4.54 -22.55
CA ILE A 811 -0.36 3.44 -23.27
C ILE A 811 -0.80 3.96 -24.65
N LEU A 812 -0.38 3.26 -25.72
CA LEU A 812 -0.98 3.39 -27.05
C LEU A 812 -2.31 2.62 -27.05
N VAL A 813 -3.44 3.32 -27.15
CA VAL A 813 -4.76 2.67 -27.23
C VAL A 813 -4.97 2.24 -28.68
N ASN A 814 -4.79 0.94 -28.95
CA ASN A 814 -4.95 0.30 -30.26
C ASN A 814 -4.24 1.06 -31.40
N GLN A 815 -2.92 0.91 -31.54
CA GLN A 815 -2.04 1.23 -32.68
C GLN A 815 -2.35 2.44 -33.62
N ASN A 816 -3.32 3.33 -33.35
CA ASN A 816 -3.74 4.52 -34.12
C ASN A 816 -5.04 5.23 -33.61
N SER A 817 -5.72 4.78 -32.54
CA SER A 817 -7.03 5.38 -32.17
C SER A 817 -7.00 6.46 -31.07
N GLY A 818 -5.95 6.49 -30.25
CA GLY A 818 -5.83 7.40 -29.11
C GLY A 818 -4.61 7.07 -28.25
N TYR A 819 -4.28 7.97 -27.33
CA TYR A 819 -3.22 7.74 -26.33
C TYR A 819 -3.64 8.25 -24.95
N ARG A 820 -3.01 7.69 -23.92
CA ARG A 820 -3.20 8.12 -22.53
C ARG A 820 -1.88 8.61 -21.94
N ILE A 821 -1.93 9.68 -21.17
CA ILE A 821 -0.82 10.21 -20.37
C ILE A 821 -1.15 10.06 -18.88
N LYS A 822 -0.11 9.96 -18.04
CA LYS A 822 -0.29 9.84 -16.59
C LYS A 822 -0.77 11.12 -15.92
N ARG A 823 -0.25 12.26 -16.36
CA ARG A 823 -0.54 13.60 -15.82
C ARG A 823 -0.40 14.67 -16.90
N LEU A 824 -1.32 15.62 -16.92
CA LEU A 824 -1.26 16.78 -17.79
C LEU A 824 -0.54 17.94 -17.09
N VAL A 825 -0.92 18.22 -15.84
CA VAL A 825 -0.42 19.34 -15.03
C VAL A 825 0.80 18.98 -14.19
N THR A 826 1.61 19.98 -13.82
CA THR A 826 2.59 19.85 -12.72
C THR A 826 2.10 20.61 -11.49
N ASN A 827 2.60 20.28 -10.30
CA ASN A 827 2.25 21.01 -9.06
C ASN A 827 2.51 22.51 -9.19
N ARG A 828 3.62 22.86 -9.85
CA ARG A 828 3.96 24.23 -10.25
C ARG A 828 2.84 24.88 -11.05
N ASP A 829 2.39 24.26 -12.14
CA ASP A 829 1.40 24.85 -13.04
C ASP A 829 0.08 25.21 -12.33
N VAL A 830 -0.31 24.43 -11.32
CA VAL A 830 -1.51 24.70 -10.50
C VAL A 830 -1.36 25.97 -9.65
N GLY A 831 -0.14 26.44 -9.39
CA GLY A 831 0.14 27.68 -8.68
C GLY A 831 0.46 28.89 -9.57
N ILE A 832 0.31 28.81 -10.90
CA ILE A 832 0.73 29.87 -11.86
C ILE A 832 0.04 31.23 -11.67
N ASP A 833 -1.01 31.34 -10.89
CA ASP A 833 -1.73 32.59 -10.63
C ASP A 833 -1.63 33.06 -9.18
N LEU A 834 -0.92 32.31 -8.32
CA LEU A 834 -0.63 32.67 -6.94
C LEU A 834 0.43 33.78 -6.90
N ASP A 835 0.25 34.71 -5.95
CA ASP A 835 1.29 35.68 -5.60
C ASP A 835 2.28 35.08 -4.59
N ASP A 836 3.35 35.81 -4.26
CA ASP A 836 4.39 35.33 -3.34
C ASP A 836 3.82 34.95 -1.97
N VAL A 837 2.82 35.68 -1.47
CA VAL A 837 2.18 35.42 -0.16
C VAL A 837 1.39 34.13 -0.18
N ALA A 838 0.57 33.92 -1.21
CA ALA A 838 -0.22 32.71 -1.39
C ALA A 838 0.69 31.49 -1.63
N TRP A 839 1.73 31.66 -2.44
CA TRP A 839 2.71 30.61 -2.70
C TRP A 839 3.46 30.19 -1.44
N ASP A 840 3.90 31.16 -0.63
CA ASP A 840 4.58 30.89 0.65
C ASP A 840 3.68 30.19 1.66
N ARG A 841 2.43 30.62 1.73
CA ARG A 841 1.42 29.95 2.55
C ARG A 841 1.16 28.52 2.06
N ALA A 842 1.16 28.27 0.75
CA ALA A 842 0.97 26.93 0.20
C ALA A 842 2.12 26.00 0.60
N ARG A 843 3.37 26.51 0.62
CA ARG A 843 4.53 25.77 1.15
C ARG A 843 4.40 25.43 2.64
N GLY A 844 3.83 26.32 3.44
CA GLY A 844 3.64 26.12 4.88
C GLY A 844 2.59 25.06 5.25
N TYR A 845 1.78 24.60 4.30
CA TYR A 845 0.77 23.56 4.50
C TYR A 845 1.26 22.15 4.11
N ASP A 846 2.53 21.96 3.75
CA ASP A 846 3.11 20.66 3.42
C ASP A 846 3.58 19.91 4.68
N PRO A 847 2.93 18.80 5.09
CA PRO A 847 3.33 18.03 6.26
C PRO A 847 4.46 17.02 5.98
N THR A 848 4.98 16.93 4.74
CA THR A 848 5.86 15.82 4.32
C THR A 848 7.36 16.08 4.39
N ASP A 849 7.82 17.29 4.73
CA ASP A 849 9.26 17.55 4.88
C ASP A 849 9.61 18.79 5.74
N PRO A 850 9.71 18.66 7.07
CA PRO A 850 10.22 19.72 7.93
C PRO A 850 11.77 19.79 8.03
N LEU A 851 12.53 18.83 7.49
CA LEU A 851 13.92 18.59 7.94
C LEU A 851 14.99 18.41 6.85
N SER A 852 14.68 18.55 5.56
CA SER A 852 15.71 18.29 4.54
C SER A 852 16.84 19.31 4.45
N GLY A 853 16.72 20.52 5.03
CA GLY A 853 17.67 21.60 4.76
C GLY A 853 17.83 21.93 3.25
N ALA A 854 16.99 21.35 2.39
CA ALA A 854 16.93 21.62 0.98
C ALA A 854 16.12 22.92 0.76
N PRO A 855 16.42 23.71 -0.29
CA PRO A 855 15.63 24.89 -0.59
C PRO A 855 14.15 24.51 -0.69
N LEU A 856 13.32 25.24 0.05
CA LEU A 856 11.87 25.10 0.17
C LEU A 856 11.24 24.44 -1.09
N ARG A 857 10.66 23.24 -0.92
CA ARG A 857 10.01 22.48 -2.01
C ARG A 857 8.86 23.30 -2.62
N GLU A 858 8.53 22.99 -3.88
CA GLU A 858 7.37 23.60 -4.56
C GLU A 858 6.06 23.14 -3.87
N PRO A 859 5.04 24.01 -3.75
CA PRO A 859 3.78 23.63 -3.11
C PRO A 859 3.07 22.50 -3.85
N THR A 860 2.44 21.58 -3.11
CA THR A 860 1.64 20.50 -3.71
C THR A 860 0.38 21.04 -4.39
N SER A 861 -0.19 20.31 -5.35
CA SER A 861 -1.48 20.72 -5.97
C SER A 861 -2.58 20.89 -4.94
N GLN A 862 -2.58 20.05 -3.89
CA GLN A 862 -3.53 20.15 -2.78
C GLN A 862 -3.28 21.41 -1.95
N SER A 863 -2.03 21.73 -1.60
CA SER A 863 -1.71 22.97 -0.88
C SER A 863 -2.09 24.22 -1.68
N ASN A 864 -1.94 24.18 -3.01
CA ASN A 864 -2.40 25.22 -3.90
C ASN A 864 -3.92 25.37 -3.87
N CYS A 865 -4.68 24.25 -3.89
CA CYS A 865 -6.14 24.29 -3.75
C CYS A 865 -6.61 24.79 -2.37
N LEU A 866 -5.96 24.37 -1.28
CA LEU A 866 -6.24 24.84 0.08
C LEU A 866 -5.97 26.33 0.24
N VAL A 867 -4.88 26.83 -0.34
CA VAL A 867 -4.60 28.27 -0.36
C VAL A 867 -5.62 29.03 -1.18
N ARG A 868 -6.06 28.48 -2.33
CA ARG A 868 -7.15 29.08 -3.11
C ARG A 868 -8.43 29.22 -2.30
N GLU A 869 -8.77 28.23 -1.49
CA GLU A 869 -9.89 28.28 -0.56
C GLU A 869 -9.68 29.36 0.51
N ASN A 870 -8.60 29.24 1.29
CA ASN A 870 -8.33 30.11 2.45
C ASN A 870 -8.13 31.58 2.08
N MET A 871 -7.73 31.86 0.83
CA MET A 871 -7.50 33.22 0.33
C MET A 871 -8.59 33.70 -0.64
N GLY A 872 -9.65 32.91 -0.88
CA GLY A 872 -10.75 33.29 -1.77
C GLY A 872 -10.33 33.53 -3.21
N LEU A 873 -9.38 32.75 -3.72
CA LEU A 873 -8.87 32.87 -5.09
C LEU A 873 -9.82 32.23 -6.10
N ASN A 874 -9.78 32.74 -7.34
CA ASN A 874 -10.59 32.20 -8.42
C ASN A 874 -10.16 30.75 -8.78
N PRO A 875 -11.09 29.92 -9.29
CA PRO A 875 -10.73 28.69 -10.00
C PRO A 875 -9.80 28.97 -11.18
N LEU A 876 -8.94 27.99 -11.50
CA LEU A 876 -7.95 28.09 -12.57
C LEU A 876 -8.21 27.02 -13.63
N LEU A 877 -8.44 27.46 -14.87
CA LEU A 877 -8.45 26.61 -16.07
C LEU A 877 -7.06 26.61 -16.70
N LEU A 878 -6.44 25.43 -16.81
CA LEU A 878 -5.16 25.21 -17.46
C LEU A 878 -5.36 24.51 -18.81
N VAL A 879 -4.72 25.02 -19.84
CA VAL A 879 -4.73 24.45 -21.20
C VAL A 879 -3.31 24.11 -21.64
N TYR A 880 -3.17 22.92 -22.23
CA TYR A 880 -1.92 22.40 -22.76
C TYR A 880 -2.13 21.87 -24.18
N LEU A 881 -1.06 21.89 -24.98
CA LEU A 881 -0.99 21.13 -26.22
C LEU A 881 -0.03 19.94 -26.05
N PRO A 882 -0.48 18.80 -25.48
CA PRO A 882 0.39 17.63 -25.35
C PRO A 882 0.81 17.12 -26.74
N HIS A 883 2.10 16.84 -26.90
CA HIS A 883 2.66 16.31 -28.15
C HIS A 883 3.13 14.86 -27.97
N GLU A 884 2.77 14.00 -28.92
CA GLU A 884 3.24 12.60 -29.03
C GLU A 884 4.30 12.51 -30.14
N LYS A 885 5.43 11.82 -29.89
CA LYS A 885 6.54 11.74 -30.86
C LYS A 885 6.20 11.04 -32.17
N ASP A 886 5.26 10.10 -32.14
CA ASP A 886 4.87 9.27 -33.29
C ASP A 886 3.60 9.79 -34.00
N TYR A 887 3.00 10.86 -33.48
CA TYR A 887 1.89 11.56 -34.13
C TYR A 887 2.42 12.56 -35.17
N ASP A 888 1.78 12.63 -36.33
CA ASP A 888 2.25 13.44 -37.48
C ASP A 888 2.21 14.97 -37.27
N GLY A 889 1.62 15.42 -36.16
CA GLY A 889 1.59 16.82 -35.75
C GLY A 889 0.70 17.70 -36.61
N SER A 890 -0.19 17.14 -37.43
CA SER A 890 -1.04 17.90 -38.35
C SER A 890 -2.11 18.76 -37.64
N LEU A 891 -2.60 18.31 -36.47
CA LEU A 891 -3.53 19.05 -35.62
C LEU A 891 -3.10 19.01 -34.15
N PRO A 892 -3.32 20.08 -33.37
CA PRO A 892 -2.96 20.07 -31.96
C PRO A 892 -3.94 19.20 -31.16
N ILE A 893 -3.40 18.32 -30.32
CA ILE A 893 -4.17 17.71 -29.23
C ILE A 893 -4.34 18.77 -28.14
N VAL A 894 -5.56 18.98 -27.64
CA VAL A 894 -5.86 19.97 -26.60
C VAL A 894 -6.15 19.25 -25.29
N GLY A 895 -5.29 19.45 -24.29
CA GLY A 895 -5.50 18.97 -22.92
C GLY A 895 -5.96 20.08 -22.00
N VAL A 896 -6.88 19.73 -21.09
CA VAL A 896 -7.50 20.67 -20.14
C VAL A 896 -7.39 20.16 -18.72
N ALA A 897 -7.09 21.06 -17.78
CA ALA A 897 -7.20 20.81 -16.36
C ALA A 897 -7.88 21.97 -15.64
N ILE A 898 -8.57 21.68 -14.55
CA ILE A 898 -9.23 22.66 -13.69
C ILE A 898 -8.78 22.46 -12.26
N ALA A 899 -8.26 23.52 -11.63
CA ALA A 899 -8.05 23.58 -10.20
C ALA A 899 -9.20 24.36 -9.56
N PHE A 900 -10.05 23.66 -8.81
CA PHE A 900 -11.19 24.26 -8.13
C PHE A 900 -10.80 24.73 -6.72
N PRO A 901 -11.22 25.93 -6.29
CA PRO A 901 -11.11 26.32 -4.88
C PRO A 901 -11.98 25.38 -4.03
N GLY A 902 -11.64 25.24 -2.75
CA GLY A 902 -12.56 24.70 -1.77
C GLY A 902 -13.76 25.63 -1.56
N SER A 903 -14.90 25.08 -1.13
CA SER A 903 -16.08 25.84 -0.74
C SER A 903 -16.97 24.98 0.14
N GLU A 904 -17.28 25.48 1.33
CA GLU A 904 -18.25 24.85 2.26
C GLU A 904 -19.67 24.81 1.69
N ARG A 905 -19.96 25.67 0.69
CA ARG A 905 -21.26 25.77 0.00
C ARG A 905 -21.32 24.94 -1.28
N ALA A 906 -20.24 24.23 -1.62
CA ALA A 906 -20.16 23.55 -2.90
C ALA A 906 -21.20 22.42 -3.01
N LYS A 907 -22.16 22.57 -3.93
CA LYS A 907 -23.05 21.44 -4.27
C LYS A 907 -22.24 20.30 -4.83
N ARG A 908 -22.53 19.11 -4.35
CA ARG A 908 -21.76 17.92 -4.67
C ARG A 908 -22.43 17.19 -5.85
N LYS A 909 -21.72 16.35 -6.58
CA LYS A 909 -22.16 15.66 -7.81
C LYS A 909 -22.16 14.16 -7.65
N ALA A 910 -23.18 13.48 -8.17
CA ALA A 910 -23.34 12.04 -8.11
C ALA A 910 -22.09 11.21 -8.48
N VAL A 911 -21.37 10.72 -7.47
CA VAL A 911 -20.35 9.68 -7.56
C VAL A 911 -20.83 8.52 -6.69
N ARG A 912 -20.70 7.28 -7.17
CA ARG A 912 -21.14 6.12 -6.41
C ARG A 912 -20.08 5.77 -5.37
N TYR A 913 -20.49 5.77 -4.11
CA TYR A 913 -19.67 5.34 -2.99
C TYR A 913 -20.41 4.25 -2.22
N THR A 914 -19.63 3.37 -1.61
CA THR A 914 -20.13 2.47 -0.57
C THR A 914 -19.87 3.15 0.77
N VAL A 915 -20.92 3.39 1.55
CA VAL A 915 -20.83 4.07 2.86
C VAL A 915 -21.15 3.16 4.02
N ASN A 916 -20.61 3.47 5.19
CA ASN A 916 -20.93 2.77 6.42
C ASN A 916 -22.25 3.27 7.06
N ALA A 917 -22.74 2.53 8.05
CA ALA A 917 -23.99 2.85 8.75
C ALA A 917 -23.96 4.21 9.48
N VAL A 918 -22.79 4.65 9.94
CA VAL A 918 -22.61 5.98 10.58
C VAL A 918 -22.94 7.09 9.58
N TYR A 919 -22.39 7.00 8.36
CA TYR A 919 -22.66 7.96 7.29
C TYR A 919 -24.14 8.03 6.92
N ILE A 920 -24.83 6.88 6.91
CA ILE A 920 -26.26 6.82 6.61
C ILE A 920 -27.06 7.56 7.68
N GLU A 921 -26.76 7.35 8.96
CA GLU A 921 -27.45 8.03 10.07
C GLU A 921 -27.16 9.55 10.09
N GLU A 922 -25.92 9.96 9.83
CA GLU A 922 -25.57 11.38 9.65
C GLU A 922 -26.34 12.03 8.49
N SER A 923 -26.44 11.33 7.36
CA SER A 923 -27.15 11.82 6.18
C SER A 923 -28.65 11.97 6.42
N ILE A 924 -29.27 11.07 7.20
CA ILE A 924 -30.67 11.16 7.60
C ILE A 924 -30.90 12.33 8.56
N ARG A 925 -30.03 12.50 9.57
CA ARG A 925 -30.12 13.62 10.53
C ARG A 925 -29.89 14.98 9.86
N GLY A 926 -29.03 15.04 8.85
CA GLY A 926 -28.78 16.26 8.08
C GLY A 926 -29.93 16.70 7.17
N GLN A 927 -30.89 15.82 6.86
CA GLN A 927 -32.09 16.14 6.08
C GLN A 927 -33.26 16.65 6.93
N GLU A 928 -33.18 16.63 8.26
CA GLU A 928 -34.22 17.17 9.15
C GLU A 928 -34.14 18.71 9.38
N VAL A 929 -33.32 19.44 8.61
CA VAL A 929 -33.20 20.92 8.73
C VAL A 929 -33.87 21.69 7.58
N ASP A 930 -34.54 21.03 6.64
CA ASP A 930 -35.53 21.69 5.78
C ASP A 930 -36.64 20.68 5.42
N LEU A 931 -37.71 20.68 6.24
CA LEU A 931 -39.03 20.17 5.88
C LEU A 931 -39.92 21.33 5.44
#